data_AF-A0A8X8BW60-F1
#
_entry.id   AF-A0A8X8BW60-F1
#
_cell.length_a   1.000
_cell.length_b   1.000
_cell.length_c   1.000
_cell.angle_alpha   90.00
_cell.angle_beta   90.00
_cell.angle_gamma   90.00
#
_symmetry.space_group_name_H-M   'P 1'
#
loop_
_entity.id
_entity.type
_entity.pdbx_description
1 polymer ?
#
loop_
_entity_poly.entity_id
_entity_poly.type
_entity_poly.pdbx_seq_one_letter_code
_entity_poly.pdbx_strand_id
1 'polypeptide(L)'
;MFPQIIVDVELCLLFMMPNDPSVEIPSVLEKMATYKLFVATGTNQFAGTNDNVYATVIGKQGESGKKKLDNFGKDHYRGCVGEYHVRSKVPLGDILFVELEKRSTIGDDWFCRYVEVKCPDGTCKIFPCYRWFVGNMTIRLRESSARKVQDDTIHDFHYHRQKELQERQQTYRFPMCFIQANPWSRYETQTALQKLVSGSSHSPFKLKNLFSFLAYVMEHWKEDWFFGYQFLNGCNPRMIKSCRVLPVNFPVTEDMVQATLGPNTTLDKELNAGTIYLVDYNILDGIPANKIRGKHQYITAPLCLLYEHPERGLIPLAIQIQQKPGQDNPIFLPSDSELDWLLAKMWVRHAEFQVYEALSHLLCTHLVCEVFCIATMRQLPAVHPVYKLLIPHMRDTLEINTNARLTLVSDIGIFKQIVSTGGEGLGVLLQKECQKIEFMSLLPKSDFEKRGVSQLKNYVYRDDCLKVWDTIESFVSGIVDLFYSSDDDVKEDKELQNWIDDVVTEGFKDLPNFGLPRNIEDKKALVTILAGVIFTSSALHAAINNGQVWLGQYPEDHFTEKAVKHHIDKFQEALKKIEKSIEERNANRKPLCPEQGREEPEAAPLRARVEWKKTKLTWRSRGMATYKVTVATGTTEYSGTIDSVYATLIGEHGESKTTALDNLGRDFRRGTVGEYDVCSSVPLGEILFVELEKRQFVGDNWFCCYVKVNYPDGTCKTFPCYRWFVGNMTIRLREGSGKACVSFLLKVYSSFISVYSKMMWQTWRPAIPKCIDVISENDIPEDYRFNYEKRIDFKKSLNNALKELLIKELLNNFEKPWHDLEDFQRCLRKPSPIAAYVMEHWKEDSFFGYQFLNGCNPRMIKSCYCLPKNFPVTKDMVQATLGSQTTLDKEMKAGNIYLVDYCILEGIPANVINGKWQYVTAPLCLLYDHPMKGLIPLAIQIQQKPDQNNPIFLPSDPELDWLLAKMWVRHAEFQVYEVLSHLLHTHLVSEVFCIATMRQLPAVHPVYKLLFPHMHDTLEINTNARLNLISENGIFKEVVSTGGDGLLPLLQRECKKMKFKSLLPTFDFEERDVNRLKNYFYRDDSLKIWNAIKSFVSGIVDLYYSSDKDVMVDKELQNWIHDVYDWCSWVPNTPCTMRSPPPPKKGLATMELIMNTLPDIHQSCTEVAITWVLSREQPIAVFLGHYPEYFTEETARAHIKKFQEALGEIEKSIEARNTNPKLKYEYLLPRRIENSIAI
;
A
#
# COMPACT_ATOMS: atom_id res chain seq x y z
N MET A 1 66.65 -13.72 21.33
CA MET A 1 68.05 -13.39 21.64
C MET A 1 68.24 -11.90 21.33
N PHE A 2 68.93 -11.16 22.19
CA PHE A 2 69.05 -9.68 22.23
C PHE A 2 70.28 -9.19 21.44
N PRO A 3 70.59 -7.87 21.29
CA PRO A 3 69.76 -6.65 21.40
C PRO A 3 70.06 -5.56 20.32
N GLN A 4 69.45 -4.37 20.51
CA GLN A 4 69.96 -3.06 20.08
C GLN A 4 71.28 -2.67 20.79
N ILE A 5 72.07 -1.79 20.17
CA ILE A 5 73.06 -0.86 20.76
C ILE A 5 73.42 0.15 19.62
N ILE A 6 73.79 1.42 19.75
CA ILE A 6 73.79 2.52 20.75
C ILE A 6 75.00 3.41 20.36
N VAL A 7 74.85 4.74 20.40
CA VAL A 7 75.91 5.79 20.25
C VAL A 7 76.57 5.89 18.84
N ASP A 8 76.48 6.98 18.07
CA ASP A 8 76.86 8.41 18.28
C ASP A 8 78.39 8.66 18.16
N VAL A 9 78.84 9.92 18.11
CA VAL A 9 80.24 10.45 17.99
C VAL A 9 80.84 10.47 16.55
N GLU A 10 81.49 11.52 16.04
CA GLU A 10 81.57 12.98 16.34
C GLU A 10 82.38 13.69 15.20
N LEU A 11 82.70 14.98 15.37
CA LEU A 11 83.81 15.77 14.81
C LEU A 11 83.63 16.41 13.39
N CYS A 12 83.94 17.71 13.18
CA CYS A 12 84.14 18.82 14.15
C CYS A 12 84.27 20.23 13.49
N LEU A 13 84.19 21.29 14.32
CA LEU A 13 84.72 22.68 14.12
C LEU A 13 84.03 23.57 13.02
N LEU A 14 83.99 24.91 13.09
CA LEU A 14 84.44 25.90 14.11
C LEU A 14 83.64 27.23 14.04
N PHE A 15 82.98 27.61 15.14
CA PHE A 15 82.73 28.96 15.72
C PHE A 15 82.05 30.14 14.96
N MET A 16 81.00 30.65 15.63
CA MET A 16 80.69 32.06 16.00
C MET A 16 80.13 33.11 15.00
N MET A 17 79.24 33.95 15.56
CA MET A 17 78.53 35.10 14.96
C MET A 17 79.34 36.42 15.07
N PRO A 18 78.97 37.50 14.35
CA PRO A 18 77.87 38.38 14.81
C PRO A 18 76.82 38.73 13.74
N ASN A 19 75.76 39.45 14.13
CA ASN A 19 74.61 39.81 13.29
C ASN A 19 74.85 41.02 12.36
N ASP A 20 74.20 41.02 11.19
CA ASP A 20 73.75 42.24 10.49
C ASP A 20 72.45 41.93 9.69
N PRO A 21 71.31 42.61 9.94
CA PRO A 21 70.01 42.24 9.35
C PRO A 21 69.64 43.08 8.11
N SER A 22 70.09 42.70 6.91
CA SER A 22 69.73 43.44 5.67
C SER A 22 69.73 42.60 4.37
N VAL A 23 68.98 41.48 4.31
CA VAL A 23 68.64 40.80 3.05
C VAL A 23 67.16 40.42 3.01
N GLU A 24 66.36 41.13 2.21
CA GLU A 24 65.00 40.71 1.85
C GLU A 24 65.06 39.63 0.76
N ILE A 25 64.44 38.48 1.00
CA ILE A 25 64.18 37.46 -0.02
C ILE A 25 62.72 37.63 -0.50
N PRO A 26 62.47 37.95 -1.78
CA PRO A 26 61.11 38.19 -2.26
C PRO A 26 60.29 36.89 -2.27
N SER A 27 59.25 36.83 -1.43
CA SER A 27 58.37 35.67 -1.32
C SER A 27 57.36 35.62 -2.48
N VAL A 28 57.68 34.84 -3.51
CA VAL A 28 56.74 34.51 -4.59
C VAL A 28 55.63 33.61 -4.02
N LEU A 29 54.52 34.22 -3.63
CA LEU A 29 53.30 33.52 -3.22
C LEU A 29 52.64 32.85 -4.42
N GLU A 30 52.94 31.56 -4.63
CA GLU A 30 52.19 30.69 -5.55
C GLU A 30 50.70 30.67 -5.16
N LYS A 31 49.86 31.35 -5.95
CA LYS A 31 48.40 31.35 -5.77
C LYS A 31 47.80 30.02 -6.23
N MET A 32 47.78 29.03 -5.33
CA MET A 32 47.09 27.76 -5.58
C MET A 32 45.60 27.98 -5.90
N ALA A 33 45.16 27.47 -7.05
CA ALA A 33 43.77 27.47 -7.45
C ALA A 33 42.99 26.42 -6.64
N THR A 34 41.86 26.81 -6.04
CA THR A 34 41.00 25.88 -5.27
C THR A 34 39.62 25.79 -5.92
N TYR A 35 39.26 24.57 -6.31
CA TYR A 35 37.96 24.19 -6.88
C TYR A 35 37.12 23.51 -5.80
N LYS A 36 35.84 23.87 -5.72
CA LYS A 36 34.85 23.22 -4.85
C LYS A 36 34.05 22.21 -5.68
N LEU A 37 34.01 20.96 -5.23
CA LEU A 37 33.22 19.88 -5.85
C LEU A 37 32.04 19.55 -4.93
N PHE A 38 30.82 19.63 -5.43
CA PHE A 38 29.62 19.17 -4.75
C PHE A 38 29.19 17.84 -5.37
N VAL A 39 29.49 16.72 -4.71
CA VAL A 39 29.19 15.37 -5.21
C VAL A 39 27.87 14.89 -4.63
N ALA A 40 26.86 14.76 -5.49
CA ALA A 40 25.51 14.36 -5.12
C ALA A 40 25.34 12.84 -5.15
N THR A 41 25.00 12.23 -4.02
CA THR A 41 24.68 10.80 -3.91
C THR A 41 23.18 10.55 -4.13
N GLY A 42 22.83 9.37 -4.63
CA GLY A 42 21.45 8.95 -4.91
C GLY A 42 20.56 8.83 -3.68
N THR A 43 19.27 9.06 -3.86
CA THR A 43 18.23 8.95 -2.82
C THR A 43 17.64 7.54 -2.69
N ASN A 44 18.07 6.59 -3.53
CA ASN A 44 17.62 5.20 -3.51
C ASN A 44 18.18 4.44 -2.30
N GLN A 45 17.58 3.31 -1.92
CA GLN A 45 18.15 2.45 -0.89
C GLN A 45 19.51 1.90 -1.38
N PHE A 46 20.46 1.71 -0.46
CA PHE A 46 21.85 1.32 -0.74
C PHE A 46 22.66 2.25 -1.67
N ALA A 47 22.13 3.42 -2.05
CA ALA A 47 22.79 4.36 -2.95
C ALA A 47 24.11 4.98 -2.44
N GLY A 48 24.47 4.75 -1.18
CA GLY A 48 25.64 5.35 -0.54
C GLY A 48 26.68 4.33 -0.08
N THR A 49 27.94 4.72 -0.13
CA THR A 49 29.12 3.85 0.03
C THR A 49 30.03 4.31 1.16
N ASN A 50 30.79 3.37 1.73
CA ASN A 50 31.89 3.66 2.65
C ASN A 50 33.27 3.35 2.00
N ASP A 51 33.28 2.90 0.74
CA ASP A 51 34.49 2.70 -0.05
C ASP A 51 35.19 4.03 -0.41
N ASN A 52 36.46 3.95 -0.79
CA ASN A 52 37.28 5.14 -0.99
C ASN A 52 37.01 5.76 -2.36
N VAL A 53 36.26 6.86 -2.39
CA VAL A 53 36.03 7.68 -3.60
C VAL A 53 37.13 8.74 -3.75
N TYR A 54 37.58 8.97 -4.98
CA TYR A 54 38.56 9.98 -5.37
C TYR A 54 38.03 10.80 -6.56
N ALA A 55 38.50 12.03 -6.70
CA ALA A 55 38.25 12.87 -7.87
C ALA A 55 39.54 13.49 -8.44
N THR A 56 39.54 13.70 -9.76
CA THR A 56 40.50 14.54 -10.48
C THR A 56 39.71 15.55 -11.32
N VAL A 57 40.01 16.84 -11.20
CA VAL A 57 39.44 17.89 -12.05
C VAL A 57 40.38 18.12 -13.22
N ILE A 58 39.87 18.08 -14.45
CA ILE A 58 40.66 18.19 -15.68
C ILE A 58 40.13 19.37 -16.50
N GLY A 59 41.03 20.29 -16.89
CA GLY A 59 40.71 21.46 -17.69
C GLY A 59 41.72 21.73 -18.81
N LYS A 60 41.45 22.73 -19.66
CA LYS A 60 42.27 23.07 -20.84
C LYS A 60 43.75 23.34 -20.55
N GLN A 61 44.12 23.67 -19.31
CA GLN A 61 45.48 24.05 -18.92
C GLN A 61 46.16 23.01 -18.00
N GLY A 62 45.50 21.87 -17.72
CA GLY A 62 46.06 20.77 -16.93
C GLY A 62 45.02 20.06 -16.05
N GLU A 63 45.49 19.26 -15.11
CA GLU A 63 44.66 18.57 -14.12
C GLU A 63 45.07 18.89 -12.68
N SER A 64 44.16 18.70 -11.73
CA SER A 64 44.39 18.98 -10.30
C SER A 64 45.31 17.98 -9.59
N GLY A 65 45.61 16.85 -10.23
CA GLY A 65 46.00 15.62 -9.53
C GLY A 65 44.83 15.02 -8.73
N LYS A 66 45.01 13.76 -8.30
CA LYS A 66 43.97 12.94 -7.70
C LYS A 66 43.80 13.22 -6.20
N LYS A 67 42.65 13.77 -5.80
CA LYS A 67 42.27 14.03 -4.40
C LYS A 67 41.23 13.00 -3.95
N LYS A 68 41.48 12.33 -2.82
CA LYS A 68 40.45 11.53 -2.15
C LYS A 68 39.28 12.44 -1.72
N LEU A 69 38.04 12.01 -1.93
CA LEU A 69 36.85 12.73 -1.51
C LEU A 69 36.49 12.35 -0.07
N ASP A 70 37.35 12.77 0.86
CA ASP A 70 37.19 12.64 2.30
C ASP A 70 37.09 13.98 3.03
N ASN A 71 36.10 14.04 3.91
CA ASN A 71 35.85 15.06 4.93
C ASN A 71 35.89 14.40 6.34
N PHE A 72 35.74 15.22 7.38
CA PHE A 72 35.60 14.72 8.76
C PHE A 72 34.15 14.31 9.04
N GLY A 73 33.78 13.07 8.68
CA GLY A 73 32.44 12.54 8.90
C GLY A 73 32.16 11.27 8.10
N LYS A 74 30.90 11.03 7.75
CA LYS A 74 30.52 10.09 6.70
C LYS A 74 30.30 10.85 5.40
N ASP A 75 31.11 10.56 4.40
CA ASP A 75 30.92 11.01 3.02
C ASP A 75 29.96 10.06 2.27
N HIS A 76 29.57 10.43 1.04
CA HIS A 76 28.90 9.58 0.04
C HIS A 76 27.68 8.74 0.53
N TYR A 77 26.97 9.18 1.56
CA TYR A 77 25.78 8.50 2.09
C TYR A 77 24.50 8.82 1.31
N ARG A 78 23.48 7.95 1.42
CA ARG A 78 22.18 8.06 0.74
C ARG A 78 21.60 9.48 0.84
N GLY A 79 21.38 10.10 -0.32
CA GLY A 79 20.76 11.40 -0.49
C GLY A 79 21.65 12.62 -0.23
N CYS A 80 22.92 12.43 0.17
CA CYS A 80 23.81 13.55 0.48
C CYS A 80 24.22 14.38 -0.75
N VAL A 81 24.76 15.57 -0.49
CA VAL A 81 25.64 16.29 -1.42
C VAL A 81 26.86 16.74 -0.63
N GLY A 82 28.01 16.09 -0.84
CA GLY A 82 29.25 16.40 -0.12
C GLY A 82 30.03 17.52 -0.82
N GLU A 83 30.47 18.55 -0.08
CA GLU A 83 31.42 19.54 -0.59
C GLU A 83 32.87 19.08 -0.36
N TYR A 84 33.72 19.16 -1.38
CA TYR A 84 35.14 18.80 -1.32
C TYR A 84 36.01 19.88 -1.95
N HIS A 85 37.19 20.13 -1.38
CA HIS A 85 38.14 21.10 -1.90
C HIS A 85 39.28 20.41 -2.64
N VAL A 86 39.36 20.65 -3.95
CA VAL A 86 40.43 20.17 -4.84
C VAL A 86 41.34 21.34 -5.17
N ARG A 87 42.65 21.21 -4.91
CA ARG A 87 43.65 22.26 -5.16
C ARG A 87 44.53 21.91 -6.33
N SER A 88 44.91 22.91 -7.12
CA SER A 88 45.93 22.79 -8.17
C SER A 88 47.02 23.84 -7.97
N LYS A 89 48.25 23.50 -8.37
CA LYS A 89 49.38 24.43 -8.41
C LYS A 89 49.22 25.52 -9.49
N VAL A 90 48.48 25.22 -10.56
CA VAL A 90 48.17 26.13 -11.66
C VAL A 90 46.67 26.22 -11.89
N PRO A 91 46.12 27.37 -12.33
CA PRO A 91 44.76 27.43 -12.85
C PRO A 91 44.57 26.42 -13.99
N LEU A 92 43.46 25.67 -13.96
CA LEU A 92 43.18 24.61 -14.93
C LEU A 92 42.51 25.13 -16.23
N GLY A 93 42.24 26.44 -16.31
CA GLY A 93 41.41 27.04 -17.35
C GLY A 93 39.96 26.55 -17.30
N ASP A 94 39.32 26.47 -18.46
CA ASP A 94 38.02 25.81 -18.61
C ASP A 94 38.09 24.36 -18.14
N ILE A 95 37.28 23.99 -17.14
CA ILE A 95 37.11 22.58 -16.78
C ILE A 95 36.35 21.85 -17.91
N LEU A 96 36.89 20.70 -18.30
CA LEU A 96 36.42 19.81 -19.37
C LEU A 96 35.79 18.53 -18.80
N PHE A 97 36.41 17.95 -17.76
CA PHE A 97 35.98 16.69 -17.14
C PHE A 97 36.15 16.69 -15.62
N VAL A 98 35.38 15.82 -14.97
CA VAL A 98 35.66 15.34 -13.61
C VAL A 98 35.82 13.82 -13.69
N GLU A 99 36.99 13.29 -13.35
CA GLU A 99 37.18 11.86 -13.21
C GLU A 99 36.89 11.43 -11.77
N LEU A 100 35.95 10.50 -11.59
CA LEU A 100 35.65 9.87 -10.31
C LEU A 100 36.18 8.43 -10.30
N GLU A 101 36.85 8.04 -9.22
CA GLU A 101 37.33 6.67 -8.98
C GLU A 101 36.82 6.17 -7.63
N LYS A 102 36.06 5.07 -7.63
CA LYS A 102 35.69 4.31 -6.42
C LYS A 102 36.65 3.12 -6.30
N ARG A 103 37.39 3.05 -5.18
CA ARG A 103 38.22 1.89 -4.82
C ARG A 103 37.55 1.07 -3.75
N SER A 104 37.22 -0.17 -4.09
CA SER A 104 36.49 -1.04 -3.19
C SER A 104 37.36 -1.68 -2.13
N THR A 105 36.82 -1.65 -0.91
CA THR A 105 37.45 -2.05 0.35
C THR A 105 36.50 -2.87 1.23
N ILE A 106 35.19 -2.62 1.15
CA ILE A 106 34.16 -3.43 1.83
C ILE A 106 33.10 -4.02 0.88
N GLY A 107 33.10 -3.63 -0.40
CA GLY A 107 32.21 -4.22 -1.41
C GLY A 107 30.77 -3.68 -1.40
N ASP A 108 30.53 -2.48 -0.88
CA ASP A 108 29.25 -1.78 -1.08
C ASP A 108 29.25 -1.01 -2.42
N ASP A 109 28.07 -0.73 -2.98
CA ASP A 109 27.92 0.00 -4.24
C ASP A 109 27.56 1.47 -4.00
N TRP A 110 27.76 2.32 -5.01
CA TRP A 110 27.51 3.77 -4.88
C TRP A 110 26.74 4.34 -6.08
N PHE A 111 25.62 5.03 -5.85
CA PHE A 111 24.94 5.77 -6.91
C PHE A 111 25.31 7.26 -6.84
N CYS A 112 26.12 7.73 -7.79
CA CYS A 112 26.36 9.17 -7.96
C CYS A 112 25.32 9.77 -8.92
N ARG A 113 24.67 10.87 -8.52
CA ARG A 113 23.75 11.66 -9.36
C ARG A 113 24.51 12.63 -10.26
N TYR A 114 25.34 13.49 -9.69
CA TYR A 114 26.16 14.47 -10.41
C TYR A 114 27.31 14.98 -9.55
N VAL A 115 28.25 15.70 -10.18
CA VAL A 115 29.21 16.58 -9.51
C VAL A 115 29.00 18.00 -10.01
N GLU A 116 28.83 18.99 -9.12
CA GLU A 116 28.98 20.40 -9.49
C GLU A 116 30.41 20.85 -9.17
N VAL A 117 31.11 21.46 -10.11
CA VAL A 117 32.42 22.09 -9.91
C VAL A 117 32.25 23.60 -9.91
N LYS A 118 32.52 24.23 -8.76
CA LYS A 118 32.63 25.68 -8.63
C LYS A 118 34.09 26.11 -8.67
N CYS A 119 34.41 26.96 -9.64
CA CYS A 119 35.75 27.40 -9.99
C CYS A 119 36.17 28.65 -9.20
N PRO A 120 37.48 28.99 -9.14
CA PRO A 120 38.00 30.15 -8.41
C PRO A 120 37.45 31.52 -8.88
N ASP A 121 36.99 31.60 -10.13
CA ASP A 121 36.36 32.78 -10.74
C ASP A 121 34.87 32.94 -10.38
N GLY A 122 34.30 31.95 -9.67
CA GLY A 122 32.89 31.91 -9.29
C GLY A 122 31.98 31.17 -10.27
N THR A 123 32.48 30.72 -11.43
CA THR A 123 31.71 29.92 -12.38
C THR A 123 31.39 28.53 -11.82
N CYS A 124 30.20 28.01 -12.13
CA CYS A 124 29.77 26.66 -11.77
C CYS A 124 29.53 25.84 -13.05
N LYS A 125 29.95 24.57 -13.05
CA LYS A 125 29.69 23.59 -14.12
C LYS A 125 29.17 22.30 -13.49
N ILE A 126 28.08 21.74 -14.03
CA ILE A 126 27.50 20.48 -13.56
C ILE A 126 28.05 19.33 -14.44
N PHE A 127 28.30 18.18 -13.84
CA PHE A 127 28.79 16.95 -14.48
C PHE A 127 27.84 15.81 -14.11
N PRO A 128 26.82 15.53 -14.95
CA PRO A 128 25.85 14.46 -14.72
C PRO A 128 26.53 13.10 -14.64
N CYS A 129 26.05 12.24 -13.73
CA CYS A 129 26.57 10.88 -13.57
C CYS A 129 25.46 9.83 -13.63
N TYR A 130 24.43 9.97 -12.80
CA TYR A 130 23.28 9.07 -12.63
C TYR A 130 23.61 7.57 -12.79
N ARG A 131 24.66 7.10 -12.11
CA ARG A 131 25.21 5.74 -12.26
C ARG A 131 25.62 5.11 -10.95
N TRP A 132 25.46 3.79 -10.90
CA TRP A 132 26.10 2.91 -9.92
C TRP A 132 27.59 2.71 -10.26
N PHE A 133 28.46 2.93 -9.27
CA PHE A 133 29.84 2.47 -9.27
C PHE A 133 29.91 1.15 -8.51
N VAL A 134 30.05 0.05 -9.25
CA VAL A 134 30.10 -1.31 -8.68
C VAL A 134 31.55 -1.72 -8.47
N GLY A 135 31.88 -2.20 -7.27
CA GLY A 135 33.25 -2.61 -6.93
C GLY A 135 34.31 -1.52 -7.17
N ASN A 136 35.40 -1.88 -7.86
CA ASN A 136 36.45 -0.96 -8.33
C ASN A 136 36.09 -0.36 -9.68
N MET A 137 35.78 0.93 -9.75
CA MET A 137 35.32 1.58 -10.99
C MET A 137 35.83 3.02 -11.10
N THR A 138 36.28 3.40 -12.29
CA THR A 138 36.63 4.79 -12.64
C THR A 138 35.76 5.27 -13.79
N ILE A 139 35.08 6.39 -13.62
CA ILE A 139 34.25 7.03 -14.66
C ILE A 139 34.74 8.46 -14.86
N ARG A 140 35.02 8.84 -16.11
CA ARG A 140 35.27 10.22 -16.49
C ARG A 140 33.94 10.87 -16.89
N LEU A 141 33.49 11.84 -16.08
CA LEU A 141 32.27 12.62 -16.30
C LEU A 141 32.59 13.85 -17.15
N ARG A 142 31.62 14.25 -17.97
CA ARG A 142 31.69 15.43 -18.84
C ARG A 142 30.66 16.48 -18.40
N GLU A 143 30.93 17.73 -18.75
CA GLU A 143 30.04 18.87 -18.48
C GLU A 143 28.62 18.63 -19.02
N SER A 144 27.64 19.16 -18.31
CA SER A 144 26.21 18.92 -18.47
C SER A 144 25.57 19.33 -19.79
N SER A 145 26.15 20.21 -20.59
CA SER A 145 25.51 20.67 -21.83
C SER A 145 25.27 19.51 -22.81
N ALA A 146 24.11 19.50 -23.46
CA ALA A 146 23.80 18.60 -24.55
C ALA A 146 24.59 18.98 -25.82
N ARG A 147 25.19 17.99 -26.48
CA ARG A 147 26.05 18.17 -27.66
C ARG A 147 25.87 17.04 -28.66
N LYS A 148 25.74 17.38 -29.93
CA LYS A 148 25.90 16.45 -31.06
C LYS A 148 27.39 16.18 -31.29
N VAL A 149 27.72 15.19 -32.15
CA VAL A 149 29.13 14.86 -32.44
C VAL A 149 29.87 15.99 -33.18
N GLN A 150 29.19 16.83 -33.97
CA GLN A 150 29.82 17.93 -34.71
C GLN A 150 30.16 19.15 -33.82
N ASP A 151 29.49 19.30 -32.67
CA ASP A 151 29.69 20.44 -31.75
C ASP A 151 31.05 20.38 -31.01
N ASP A 152 31.74 19.22 -31.06
CA ASP A 152 32.94 18.95 -30.29
C ASP A 152 34.20 19.38 -31.04
N THR A 153 34.77 20.53 -30.64
CA THR A 153 36.00 21.07 -31.23
C THR A 153 37.29 20.63 -30.52
N ILE A 154 37.20 19.77 -29.51
CA ILE A 154 38.33 19.31 -28.67
C ILE A 154 38.49 17.79 -28.83
N HIS A 155 39.71 17.35 -29.13
CA HIS A 155 40.02 15.93 -29.39
C HIS A 155 39.60 14.99 -28.24
N ASP A 156 39.86 15.38 -27.00
CA ASP A 156 39.51 14.58 -25.82
C ASP A 156 38.01 14.32 -25.68
N PHE A 157 37.15 15.21 -26.18
CA PHE A 157 35.70 15.01 -26.17
C PHE A 157 35.27 13.92 -27.17
N HIS A 158 35.87 13.87 -28.36
CA HIS A 158 35.67 12.78 -29.32
C HIS A 158 36.15 11.43 -28.75
N TYR A 159 37.35 11.41 -28.17
CA TYR A 159 37.88 10.20 -27.55
C TYR A 159 37.03 9.71 -26.36
N HIS A 160 36.53 10.63 -25.54
CA HIS A 160 35.62 10.33 -24.43
C HIS A 160 34.29 9.71 -24.91
N ARG A 161 33.64 10.29 -25.93
CA ARG A 161 32.44 9.71 -26.56
C ARG A 161 32.69 8.30 -27.09
N GLN A 162 33.73 8.14 -27.91
CA GLN A 162 34.05 6.86 -28.56
C GLN A 162 34.32 5.77 -27.52
N LYS A 163 35.04 6.10 -26.45
CA LYS A 163 35.29 5.18 -25.35
C LYS A 163 34.00 4.82 -24.59
N GLU A 164 33.15 5.81 -24.25
CA GLU A 164 31.86 5.53 -23.60
C GLU A 164 31.00 4.58 -24.46
N LEU A 165 30.86 4.85 -25.75
CA LEU A 165 30.10 4.00 -26.65
C LEU A 165 30.70 2.59 -26.75
N GLN A 166 32.02 2.47 -26.87
CA GLN A 166 32.68 1.17 -26.93
C GLN A 166 32.46 0.33 -25.65
N GLU A 167 32.57 0.94 -24.47
CA GLU A 167 32.29 0.27 -23.19
C GLU A 167 30.82 -0.17 -23.12
N ARG A 168 29.88 0.71 -23.47
CA ARG A 168 28.45 0.39 -23.47
C ARG A 168 28.06 -0.66 -24.51
N GLN A 169 28.64 -0.66 -25.71
CA GLN A 169 28.39 -1.67 -26.75
C GLN A 169 28.87 -3.08 -26.35
N GLN A 170 29.89 -3.15 -25.48
CA GLN A 170 30.34 -4.42 -24.90
C GLN A 170 29.42 -4.90 -23.76
N THR A 171 28.83 -3.99 -23.01
CA THR A 171 27.91 -4.27 -21.89
C THR A 171 26.50 -4.59 -22.36
N TYR A 172 25.88 -3.69 -23.13
CA TYR A 172 24.52 -3.78 -23.63
C TYR A 172 24.52 -4.50 -24.98
N ARG A 173 23.95 -5.71 -25.01
CA ARG A 173 23.85 -6.57 -26.18
C ARG A 173 22.41 -7.02 -26.37
N PHE A 174 21.96 -7.10 -27.61
CA PHE A 174 20.75 -7.83 -27.92
C PHE A 174 20.98 -9.34 -27.66
N PRO A 175 20.03 -10.05 -27.02
CA PRO A 175 20.13 -11.49 -26.84
C PRO A 175 20.00 -12.21 -28.20
N MET A 176 20.56 -13.42 -28.33
CA MET A 176 20.37 -14.22 -29.55
C MET A 176 18.92 -14.66 -29.71
N CYS A 177 18.18 -13.94 -30.57
CA CYS A 177 16.78 -14.12 -30.93
C CYS A 177 15.79 -14.02 -29.76
N PHE A 178 14.82 -13.11 -29.87
CA PHE A 178 13.72 -12.93 -28.92
C PHE A 178 12.87 -14.20 -28.66
N ILE A 179 13.02 -15.25 -29.49
CA ILE A 179 12.12 -16.40 -29.56
C ILE A 179 12.84 -17.74 -29.25
N GLN A 180 14.18 -17.78 -29.12
CA GLN A 180 14.94 -19.05 -28.99
C GLN A 180 15.68 -19.26 -27.64
N ALA A 181 15.28 -18.57 -26.57
CA ALA A 181 15.89 -18.67 -25.24
C ALA A 181 15.55 -19.98 -24.46
N ASN A 182 15.88 -21.14 -25.03
CA ASN A 182 15.88 -22.45 -24.34
C ASN A 182 17.24 -22.66 -23.59
N PRO A 183 17.38 -23.55 -22.60
CA PRO A 183 17.76 -23.07 -21.28
C PRO A 183 19.19 -23.45 -20.90
N TRP A 184 20.06 -22.43 -20.85
CA TRP A 184 21.42 -22.52 -20.30
C TRP A 184 21.52 -21.61 -19.05
N SER A 185 22.12 -22.02 -17.93
CA SER A 185 22.76 -23.30 -17.61
C SER A 185 22.48 -23.71 -16.15
N ARG A 186 22.61 -25.00 -15.85
CA ARG A 186 21.98 -25.66 -14.68
C ARG A 186 22.79 -25.59 -13.36
N TYR A 187 23.60 -24.55 -13.18
CA TYR A 187 24.38 -24.29 -11.95
C TYR A 187 23.95 -22.96 -11.31
N GLU A 188 24.24 -22.82 -10.02
CA GLU A 188 23.89 -21.68 -9.13
C GLU A 188 22.38 -21.41 -8.86
N THR A 189 21.47 -21.81 -9.74
CA THR A 189 20.01 -21.58 -9.58
C THR A 189 19.36 -22.26 -8.37
N GLN A 190 19.99 -23.30 -7.79
CA GLN A 190 19.43 -24.05 -6.66
C GLN A 190 19.51 -23.27 -5.33
N THR A 191 20.52 -22.41 -5.16
CA THR A 191 20.73 -21.58 -3.96
C THR A 191 19.76 -20.38 -3.90
N ALA A 192 19.27 -19.93 -5.04
CA ALA A 192 18.22 -18.91 -5.13
C ALA A 192 16.84 -19.48 -4.79
N LEU A 193 16.46 -20.61 -5.41
CA LEU A 193 15.15 -21.22 -5.21
C LEU A 193 14.89 -21.69 -3.77
N GLN A 194 15.91 -22.14 -3.04
CA GLN A 194 15.75 -22.49 -1.62
C GLN A 194 15.59 -21.28 -0.68
N LYS A 195 15.80 -20.04 -1.15
CA LYS A 195 15.45 -18.80 -0.42
C LYS A 195 14.09 -18.20 -0.82
N LEU A 196 13.40 -18.80 -1.80
CA LEU A 196 12.25 -18.21 -2.48
C LEU A 196 10.89 -18.90 -2.19
N VAL A 197 10.89 -19.95 -1.36
CA VAL A 197 9.71 -20.81 -1.10
C VAL A 197 9.29 -20.83 0.38
N SER A 198 10.01 -20.13 1.27
CA SER A 198 9.74 -20.11 2.72
C SER A 198 9.28 -18.74 3.22
N GLY A 199 7.96 -18.57 3.39
CA GLY A 199 7.36 -17.46 4.15
C GLY A 199 6.56 -16.45 3.31
N SER A 200 5.24 -16.43 3.53
CA SER A 200 4.30 -15.27 3.38
C SER A 200 2.86 -15.77 3.28
N SER A 201 1.85 -14.97 3.66
CA SER A 201 0.44 -15.16 3.19
C SER A 201 -0.61 -14.07 3.54
N HIS A 202 -0.22 -12.79 3.70
CA HIS A 202 -1.06 -11.60 3.39
C HIS A 202 -2.19 -11.22 4.40
N SER A 203 -3.11 -10.31 4.03
CA SER A 203 -4.13 -9.60 4.87
C SER A 203 -5.59 -10.07 4.67
N PRO A 204 -6.60 -9.55 5.43
CA PRO A 204 -7.64 -8.74 4.73
C PRO A 204 -8.39 -7.64 5.54
N PHE A 205 -8.66 -6.53 4.84
CA PHE A 205 -9.56 -5.39 5.16
C PHE A 205 -11.01 -5.55 4.62
N LYS A 206 -11.86 -4.48 4.68
CA LYS A 206 -12.73 -3.89 3.59
C LYS A 206 -14.07 -3.34 4.12
N LEU A 207 -14.73 -2.30 3.56
CA LEU A 207 -14.41 -1.19 2.62
C LEU A 207 -15.51 -0.10 2.75
N LYS A 208 -15.46 1.06 2.05
CA LYS A 208 -16.69 1.83 1.75
C LYS A 208 -16.84 2.49 0.37
N ASN A 209 -15.91 3.32 -0.12
CA ASN A 209 -16.18 4.10 -1.35
C ASN A 209 -15.71 3.45 -2.67
N LEU A 210 -14.73 2.53 -2.67
CA LEU A 210 -14.39 1.73 -3.86
C LEU A 210 -15.53 0.76 -4.29
N PHE A 211 -16.52 0.54 -3.43
CA PHE A 211 -17.67 -0.32 -3.77
C PHE A 211 -18.49 0.21 -4.94
N SER A 212 -18.44 1.50 -5.30
CA SER A 212 -19.25 2.01 -6.42
C SER A 212 -18.85 1.37 -7.75
N PHE A 213 -17.59 1.48 -8.17
CA PHE A 213 -17.13 1.02 -9.49
C PHE A 213 -17.07 -0.52 -9.57
N LEU A 214 -16.50 -1.20 -8.57
CA LEU A 214 -16.45 -2.67 -8.62
C LEU A 214 -17.86 -3.29 -8.53
N ALA A 215 -18.76 -2.76 -7.71
CA ALA A 215 -20.15 -3.22 -7.76
C ALA A 215 -20.80 -2.89 -9.12
N TYR A 216 -20.47 -1.77 -9.75
CA TYR A 216 -20.95 -1.42 -11.10
C TYR A 216 -20.50 -2.44 -12.16
N VAL A 217 -19.24 -2.89 -12.13
CA VAL A 217 -18.77 -4.01 -12.97
C VAL A 217 -19.55 -5.29 -12.64
N MET A 218 -19.71 -5.64 -11.36
CA MET A 218 -20.43 -6.85 -10.93
C MET A 218 -21.95 -6.81 -11.22
N GLU A 219 -22.55 -5.62 -11.27
CA GLU A 219 -23.94 -5.33 -11.60
C GLU A 219 -24.16 -5.42 -13.12
N HIS A 220 -23.32 -4.75 -13.91
CA HIS A 220 -23.56 -4.53 -15.34
C HIS A 220 -22.71 -5.38 -16.31
N TRP A 221 -21.75 -6.21 -15.88
CA TRP A 221 -20.93 -7.05 -16.80
C TRP A 221 -21.75 -7.97 -17.73
N LYS A 222 -22.98 -8.32 -17.33
CA LYS A 222 -23.93 -9.08 -18.15
C LYS A 222 -24.57 -8.27 -19.27
N GLU A 223 -24.56 -6.95 -19.21
CA GLU A 223 -25.34 -6.07 -20.07
C GLU A 223 -24.63 -5.73 -21.39
N ASP A 224 -25.38 -5.71 -22.49
CA ASP A 224 -24.82 -5.58 -23.83
C ASP A 224 -24.15 -4.21 -24.09
N TRP A 225 -24.71 -3.12 -23.54
CA TRP A 225 -24.11 -1.79 -23.65
C TRP A 225 -22.81 -1.68 -22.84
N PHE A 226 -22.70 -2.36 -21.70
CA PHE A 226 -21.51 -2.32 -20.85
C PHE A 226 -20.41 -3.22 -21.41
N PHE A 227 -20.77 -4.38 -21.97
CA PHE A 227 -19.88 -5.21 -22.78
C PHE A 227 -19.31 -4.42 -23.97
N GLY A 228 -20.14 -3.67 -24.70
CA GLY A 228 -19.69 -2.77 -25.77
C GLY A 228 -18.80 -1.63 -25.27
N TYR A 229 -19.19 -0.96 -24.19
CA TYR A 229 -18.43 0.13 -23.56
C TYR A 229 -16.99 -0.27 -23.18
N GLN A 230 -16.76 -1.52 -22.77
CA GLN A 230 -15.44 -2.02 -22.40
C GLN A 230 -14.44 -2.06 -23.58
N PHE A 231 -14.89 -2.18 -24.83
CA PHE A 231 -13.99 -2.06 -26.01
C PHE A 231 -13.56 -0.61 -26.31
N LEU A 232 -14.23 0.37 -25.71
CA LEU A 232 -13.90 1.79 -25.84
C LEU A 232 -13.08 2.30 -24.65
N ASN A 233 -13.42 1.86 -23.43
CA ASN A 233 -12.99 2.51 -22.20
C ASN A 233 -12.63 1.52 -21.07
N GLY A 234 -12.52 0.22 -21.37
CA GLY A 234 -12.02 -0.81 -20.46
C GLY A 234 -10.50 -0.98 -20.54
N CYS A 235 -9.98 -2.10 -20.02
CA CYS A 235 -8.55 -2.40 -19.93
C CYS A 235 -7.80 -2.50 -21.28
N ASN A 236 -8.47 -2.88 -22.37
CA ASN A 236 -7.87 -3.01 -23.71
C ASN A 236 -8.69 -2.28 -24.78
N PRO A 237 -8.64 -0.94 -24.83
CA PRO A 237 -9.49 -0.14 -25.72
C PRO A 237 -9.04 -0.14 -27.20
N ARG A 238 -8.19 -1.09 -27.63
CA ARG A 238 -7.52 -1.09 -28.95
C ARG A 238 -8.07 -2.08 -29.97
N MET A 239 -8.87 -3.08 -29.56
CA MET A 239 -9.26 -4.20 -30.44
C MET A 239 -10.36 -3.88 -31.48
N ILE A 240 -11.01 -2.74 -31.36
CA ILE A 240 -12.16 -2.36 -32.20
C ILE A 240 -11.73 -1.71 -33.53
N LYS A 241 -12.27 -2.21 -34.64
CA LYS A 241 -12.09 -1.67 -36.01
C LYS A 241 -13.46 -1.41 -36.67
N SER A 242 -13.57 -0.38 -37.52
CA SER A 242 -14.77 -0.14 -38.33
C SER A 242 -14.99 -1.26 -39.34
N CYS A 243 -16.25 -1.63 -39.59
CA CYS A 243 -16.63 -2.71 -40.48
C CYS A 243 -17.63 -2.19 -41.52
N ARG A 244 -17.21 -2.18 -42.79
CA ARG A 244 -18.05 -1.78 -43.95
C ARG A 244 -18.40 -2.95 -44.87
N VAL A 245 -17.73 -4.09 -44.68
CA VAL A 245 -17.96 -5.36 -45.37
C VAL A 245 -17.69 -6.45 -44.34
N LEU A 246 -18.60 -7.41 -44.20
CA LEU A 246 -18.43 -8.53 -43.27
C LEU A 246 -17.32 -9.49 -43.75
N PRO A 247 -16.51 -10.06 -42.84
CA PRO A 247 -15.59 -11.14 -43.19
C PRO A 247 -16.34 -12.35 -43.75
N VAL A 248 -15.82 -12.97 -44.81
CA VAL A 248 -16.41 -14.18 -45.43
C VAL A 248 -16.54 -15.33 -44.43
N ASN A 249 -15.67 -15.37 -43.41
CA ASN A 249 -15.68 -16.35 -42.33
C ASN A 249 -16.56 -15.95 -41.13
N PHE A 250 -17.32 -14.85 -41.21
CA PHE A 250 -18.32 -14.43 -40.22
C PHE A 250 -19.65 -14.12 -40.91
N PRO A 251 -20.37 -15.15 -41.41
CA PRO A 251 -21.55 -14.99 -42.28
C PRO A 251 -22.82 -14.60 -41.49
N VAL A 252 -22.78 -13.43 -40.85
CA VAL A 252 -23.96 -12.78 -40.25
C VAL A 252 -24.89 -12.34 -41.38
N THR A 253 -26.16 -12.73 -41.31
CA THR A 253 -27.21 -12.29 -42.26
C THR A 253 -28.06 -11.19 -41.65
N GLU A 254 -28.78 -10.44 -42.49
CA GLU A 254 -29.71 -9.40 -42.02
C GLU A 254 -30.75 -9.97 -41.03
N ASP A 255 -31.39 -11.09 -41.38
CA ASP A 255 -32.39 -11.79 -40.55
C ASP A 255 -31.89 -12.11 -39.13
N MET A 256 -30.58 -12.38 -38.96
CA MET A 256 -30.00 -12.69 -37.65
C MET A 256 -29.95 -11.47 -36.71
N VAL A 257 -29.76 -10.27 -37.25
CA VAL A 257 -29.49 -9.05 -36.46
C VAL A 257 -30.60 -8.00 -36.56
N GLN A 258 -31.56 -8.15 -37.48
CA GLN A 258 -32.67 -7.23 -37.69
C GLN A 258 -33.47 -6.96 -36.40
N ALA A 259 -33.59 -7.96 -35.51
CA ALA A 259 -34.24 -7.82 -34.21
C ALA A 259 -33.50 -6.87 -33.25
N THR A 260 -32.17 -6.78 -33.35
CA THR A 260 -31.33 -5.89 -32.52
C THR A 260 -31.11 -4.51 -33.17
N LEU A 261 -31.07 -4.45 -34.50
CA LEU A 261 -31.03 -3.21 -35.30
C LEU A 261 -32.35 -2.43 -35.24
N GLY A 262 -33.49 -3.13 -35.15
CA GLY A 262 -34.84 -2.55 -35.18
C GLY A 262 -35.35 -2.28 -36.62
N PRO A 263 -36.66 -1.99 -36.79
CA PRO A 263 -37.31 -1.98 -38.10
C PRO A 263 -36.95 -0.79 -39.01
N ASN A 264 -36.25 0.22 -38.48
CA ASN A 264 -35.99 1.48 -39.19
C ASN A 264 -34.71 1.44 -40.06
N THR A 265 -33.84 0.46 -39.85
CA THR A 265 -32.59 0.29 -40.62
C THR A 265 -32.38 -1.16 -41.03
N THR A 266 -31.32 -1.44 -41.78
CA THR A 266 -30.93 -2.75 -42.32
C THR A 266 -29.42 -2.92 -42.15
N LEU A 267 -28.90 -4.14 -42.17
CA LEU A 267 -27.48 -4.42 -41.93
C LEU A 267 -26.61 -3.74 -43.00
N ASP A 268 -27.03 -3.81 -44.26
CA ASP A 268 -26.35 -3.11 -45.37
C ASP A 268 -26.35 -1.57 -45.20
N LYS A 269 -27.40 -0.97 -44.63
CA LYS A 269 -27.44 0.49 -44.38
C LYS A 269 -26.40 0.89 -43.33
N GLU A 270 -26.33 0.16 -42.22
CA GLU A 270 -25.39 0.47 -41.14
C GLU A 270 -23.93 0.18 -41.53
N LEU A 271 -23.67 -0.88 -42.32
CA LEU A 271 -22.35 -1.12 -42.94
C LEU A 271 -21.93 0.03 -43.87
N ASN A 272 -22.86 0.55 -44.68
CA ASN A 272 -22.60 1.70 -45.56
C ASN A 272 -22.48 3.02 -44.78
N ALA A 273 -23.21 3.22 -43.68
CA ALA A 273 -23.01 4.34 -42.77
C ALA A 273 -21.62 4.28 -42.09
N GLY A 274 -21.18 3.08 -41.71
CA GLY A 274 -19.94 2.83 -40.95
C GLY A 274 -20.15 2.83 -39.43
N THR A 275 -21.41 2.64 -38.99
CA THR A 275 -21.84 2.49 -37.59
C THR A 275 -21.65 1.06 -37.07
N ILE A 276 -21.32 0.10 -37.96
CA ILE A 276 -20.94 -1.27 -37.61
C ILE A 276 -19.42 -1.34 -37.39
N TYR A 277 -19.04 -2.07 -36.34
CA TYR A 277 -17.68 -2.30 -35.92
C TYR A 277 -17.45 -3.79 -35.70
N LEU A 278 -16.20 -4.22 -35.80
CA LEU A 278 -15.77 -5.61 -35.62
C LEU A 278 -14.64 -5.65 -34.60
N VAL A 279 -14.72 -6.59 -33.67
CA VAL A 279 -13.60 -7.06 -32.85
C VAL A 279 -13.29 -8.49 -33.28
N ASP A 280 -12.02 -8.80 -33.49
CA ASP A 280 -11.59 -9.99 -34.24
C ASP A 280 -10.31 -10.57 -33.64
N TYR A 281 -10.45 -11.73 -32.99
CA TYR A 281 -9.38 -12.42 -32.27
C TYR A 281 -8.67 -13.48 -33.11
N ASN A 282 -8.65 -13.36 -34.44
CA ASN A 282 -7.91 -14.25 -35.35
C ASN A 282 -6.42 -14.42 -34.99
N ILE A 283 -5.83 -13.49 -34.25
CA ILE A 283 -4.47 -13.64 -33.71
C ILE A 283 -4.31 -14.87 -32.78
N LEU A 284 -5.38 -15.27 -32.09
CA LEU A 284 -5.45 -16.44 -31.22
C LEU A 284 -5.75 -17.75 -31.98
N ASP A 285 -6.09 -17.71 -33.27
CA ASP A 285 -6.44 -18.92 -34.02
C ASP A 285 -5.25 -19.87 -34.11
N GLY A 286 -5.48 -21.16 -33.86
CA GLY A 286 -4.40 -22.17 -33.84
C GLY A 286 -3.27 -21.93 -32.83
N ILE A 287 -3.44 -21.08 -31.81
CA ILE A 287 -2.46 -20.96 -30.72
C ILE A 287 -2.53 -22.20 -29.81
N PRO A 288 -1.39 -22.85 -29.48
CA PRO A 288 -1.37 -23.99 -28.56
C PRO A 288 -1.92 -23.64 -27.17
N ALA A 289 -3.04 -24.27 -26.77
CA ALA A 289 -3.65 -24.06 -25.47
C ALA A 289 -2.93 -24.85 -24.35
N ASN A 290 -2.67 -24.16 -23.24
CA ASN A 290 -1.84 -24.64 -22.13
C ASN A 290 -2.41 -25.89 -21.43
N LYS A 291 -1.57 -26.59 -20.67
CA LYS A 291 -1.93 -27.72 -19.80
C LYS A 291 -1.59 -27.39 -18.35
N ILE A 292 -2.54 -26.82 -17.63
CA ILE A 292 -2.38 -26.40 -16.24
C ILE A 292 -2.66 -27.60 -15.33
N ARG A 293 -1.70 -27.99 -14.49
CA ARG A 293 -1.80 -29.15 -13.59
C ARG A 293 -2.27 -30.43 -14.30
N GLY A 294 -1.79 -30.64 -15.53
CA GLY A 294 -2.19 -31.77 -16.40
C GLY A 294 -3.54 -31.61 -17.10
N LYS A 295 -4.38 -30.64 -16.71
CA LYS A 295 -5.68 -30.37 -17.36
C LYS A 295 -5.50 -29.43 -18.55
N HIS A 296 -6.00 -29.83 -19.71
CA HIS A 296 -6.04 -28.96 -20.88
C HIS A 296 -6.91 -27.72 -20.59
N GLN A 297 -6.38 -26.54 -20.92
CA GLN A 297 -7.14 -25.31 -21.02
C GLN A 297 -7.56 -25.10 -22.48
N TYR A 298 -8.44 -24.15 -22.73
CA TYR A 298 -9.02 -23.91 -24.05
C TYR A 298 -8.84 -22.45 -24.46
N ILE A 299 -8.41 -22.24 -25.70
CA ILE A 299 -8.33 -20.93 -26.38
C ILE A 299 -9.37 -20.92 -27.48
N THR A 300 -9.97 -19.75 -27.71
CA THR A 300 -10.83 -19.50 -28.88
C THR A 300 -10.40 -18.20 -29.55
N ALA A 301 -10.83 -18.01 -30.79
CA ALA A 301 -10.44 -16.87 -31.64
C ALA A 301 -11.69 -16.12 -32.15
N PRO A 302 -12.52 -15.56 -31.24
CA PRO A 302 -13.85 -15.09 -31.57
C PRO A 302 -13.88 -13.86 -32.50
N LEU A 303 -14.97 -13.77 -33.25
CA LEU A 303 -15.39 -12.58 -33.98
C LEU A 303 -16.63 -12.01 -33.29
N CYS A 304 -16.62 -10.71 -32.99
CA CYS A 304 -17.72 -10.00 -32.34
C CYS A 304 -18.12 -8.78 -33.19
N LEU A 305 -19.35 -8.80 -33.71
CA LEU A 305 -19.94 -7.69 -34.45
C LEU A 305 -20.59 -6.72 -33.44
N LEU A 306 -20.29 -5.44 -33.57
CA LEU A 306 -20.73 -4.35 -32.69
C LEU A 306 -21.43 -3.27 -33.53
N TYR A 307 -22.37 -2.54 -32.92
CA TYR A 307 -23.17 -1.49 -33.55
C TYR A 307 -23.21 -0.25 -32.66
N GLU A 308 -22.89 0.91 -33.21
CA GLU A 308 -23.07 2.22 -32.55
C GLU A 308 -24.58 2.60 -32.57
N HIS A 309 -25.35 2.00 -31.68
CA HIS A 309 -26.79 2.25 -31.57
C HIS A 309 -27.05 3.72 -31.19
N PRO A 310 -27.96 4.45 -31.86
CA PRO A 310 -28.25 5.88 -31.61
C PRO A 310 -28.71 6.30 -30.20
N GLU A 311 -28.81 5.36 -29.25
CA GLU A 311 -29.37 5.56 -27.91
C GLU A 311 -28.60 4.74 -26.86
N ARG A 312 -28.39 3.45 -27.14
CA ARG A 312 -27.70 2.50 -26.25
C ARG A 312 -26.17 2.57 -26.33
N GLY A 313 -25.61 3.41 -27.21
CA GLY A 313 -24.19 3.43 -27.50
C GLY A 313 -23.74 2.17 -28.23
N LEU A 314 -22.48 1.78 -28.05
CA LEU A 314 -21.93 0.59 -28.68
C LEU A 314 -22.51 -0.69 -28.04
N ILE A 315 -23.14 -1.55 -28.85
CA ILE A 315 -23.72 -2.84 -28.41
C ILE A 315 -23.29 -4.00 -29.33
N PRO A 316 -23.15 -5.23 -28.82
CA PRO A 316 -22.97 -6.43 -29.64
C PRO A 316 -24.24 -6.80 -30.44
N LEU A 317 -24.03 -7.19 -31.70
CA LEU A 317 -25.06 -7.77 -32.59
C LEU A 317 -24.92 -9.29 -32.72
N ALA A 318 -23.69 -9.80 -32.80
CA ALA A 318 -23.40 -11.20 -33.08
C ALA A 318 -22.01 -11.61 -32.58
N ILE A 319 -21.86 -12.86 -32.14
CA ILE A 319 -20.58 -13.45 -31.73
C ILE A 319 -20.41 -14.82 -32.37
N GLN A 320 -19.29 -15.07 -33.05
CA GLN A 320 -18.88 -16.40 -33.50
C GLN A 320 -17.62 -16.79 -32.72
N ILE A 321 -17.60 -17.93 -32.03
CA ILE A 321 -16.56 -18.21 -31.03
C ILE A 321 -15.22 -18.64 -31.66
N GLN A 322 -15.24 -19.33 -32.80
CA GLN A 322 -14.05 -19.69 -33.58
C GLN A 322 -14.05 -19.01 -34.95
N GLN A 323 -12.89 -18.90 -35.59
CA GLN A 323 -12.76 -18.23 -36.90
C GLN A 323 -13.46 -18.94 -38.06
N LYS A 324 -13.76 -20.24 -37.97
CA LYS A 324 -14.38 -21.01 -39.05
C LYS A 324 -15.87 -21.28 -38.77
N PRO A 325 -16.82 -20.81 -39.60
CA PRO A 325 -18.25 -21.07 -39.40
C PRO A 325 -18.58 -22.56 -39.62
N GLY A 326 -19.49 -23.11 -38.81
CA GLY A 326 -19.87 -24.53 -38.86
C GLY A 326 -21.09 -24.88 -38.00
N GLN A 327 -21.61 -26.11 -38.13
CA GLN A 327 -22.70 -26.62 -37.28
C GLN A 327 -22.27 -26.85 -35.81
N ASP A 328 -20.96 -26.82 -35.58
CA ASP A 328 -20.21 -26.97 -34.33
C ASP A 328 -19.61 -25.63 -33.83
N ASN A 329 -19.80 -24.54 -34.57
CA ASN A 329 -19.43 -23.18 -34.21
C ASN A 329 -20.49 -22.19 -34.73
N PRO A 330 -21.67 -22.12 -34.09
CA PRO A 330 -22.76 -21.25 -34.52
C PRO A 330 -22.47 -19.77 -34.22
N ILE A 331 -23.15 -18.88 -34.95
CA ILE A 331 -23.21 -17.46 -34.63
C ILE A 331 -24.23 -17.25 -33.51
N PHE A 332 -23.75 -16.86 -32.33
CA PHE A 332 -24.55 -16.47 -31.17
C PHE A 332 -25.08 -15.03 -31.32
N LEU A 333 -26.26 -14.77 -30.79
CA LEU A 333 -27.02 -13.53 -30.96
C LEU A 333 -27.67 -13.10 -29.62
N PRO A 334 -27.97 -11.80 -29.41
CA PRO A 334 -28.74 -11.32 -28.25
C PRO A 334 -30.14 -11.96 -28.09
N SER A 335 -30.66 -12.59 -29.15
CA SER A 335 -31.94 -13.30 -29.17
C SER A 335 -31.87 -14.78 -28.79
N ASP A 336 -30.68 -15.31 -28.48
CA ASP A 336 -30.50 -16.67 -27.98
C ASP A 336 -30.87 -16.77 -26.49
N SER A 337 -30.64 -17.93 -25.85
CA SER A 337 -30.84 -18.04 -24.40
C SER A 337 -29.84 -17.15 -23.64
N GLU A 338 -30.26 -16.61 -22.49
CA GLU A 338 -29.41 -15.73 -21.65
C GLU A 338 -28.04 -16.37 -21.39
N LEU A 339 -28.00 -17.68 -21.14
CA LEU A 339 -26.79 -18.40 -20.80
C LEU A 339 -25.91 -18.70 -22.02
N ASP A 340 -26.49 -18.97 -23.20
CA ASP A 340 -25.70 -19.13 -24.43
C ASP A 340 -25.04 -17.78 -24.81
N TRP A 341 -25.81 -16.68 -24.75
CA TRP A 341 -25.33 -15.35 -25.06
C TRP A 341 -24.29 -14.84 -24.04
N LEU A 342 -24.52 -15.08 -22.75
CA LEU A 342 -23.56 -14.75 -21.70
C LEU A 342 -22.25 -15.55 -21.87
N LEU A 343 -22.33 -16.85 -22.13
CA LEU A 343 -21.15 -17.69 -22.35
C LEU A 343 -20.37 -17.28 -23.61
N ALA A 344 -21.06 -16.90 -24.70
CA ALA A 344 -20.42 -16.35 -25.88
C ALA A 344 -19.65 -15.04 -25.57
N LYS A 345 -20.26 -14.11 -24.80
CA LYS A 345 -19.57 -12.89 -24.33
C LYS A 345 -18.38 -13.19 -23.42
N MET A 346 -18.49 -14.18 -22.54
CA MET A 346 -17.38 -14.61 -21.67
C MET A 346 -16.20 -15.19 -22.47
N TRP A 347 -16.45 -15.87 -23.60
CA TRP A 347 -15.39 -16.28 -24.53
C TRP A 347 -14.69 -15.10 -25.21
N VAL A 348 -15.43 -14.06 -25.61
CA VAL A 348 -14.82 -12.82 -26.13
C VAL A 348 -13.97 -12.14 -25.06
N ARG A 349 -14.40 -12.12 -23.79
CA ARG A 349 -13.61 -11.55 -22.68
C ARG A 349 -12.42 -12.41 -22.23
N HIS A 350 -12.47 -13.73 -22.42
CA HIS A 350 -11.31 -14.62 -22.27
C HIS A 350 -10.26 -14.34 -23.34
N ALA A 351 -10.69 -14.22 -24.60
CA ALA A 351 -9.84 -13.86 -25.73
C ALA A 351 -9.23 -12.45 -25.56
N GLU A 352 -10.03 -11.49 -25.08
CA GLU A 352 -9.57 -10.17 -24.65
C GLU A 352 -8.42 -10.29 -23.66
N PHE A 353 -8.56 -11.05 -22.55
CA PHE A 353 -7.48 -11.22 -21.58
C PHE A 353 -6.18 -11.72 -22.24
N GLN A 354 -6.28 -12.73 -23.12
CA GLN A 354 -5.08 -13.31 -23.76
C GLN A 354 -4.33 -12.27 -24.61
N VAL A 355 -5.05 -11.41 -25.35
CA VAL A 355 -4.46 -10.38 -26.23
C VAL A 355 -4.06 -9.13 -25.45
N TYR A 356 -4.88 -8.70 -24.49
CA TYR A 356 -4.60 -7.59 -23.58
C TYR A 356 -3.24 -7.78 -22.89
N GLU A 357 -3.07 -8.86 -22.14
CA GLU A 357 -1.91 -9.02 -21.27
C GLU A 357 -0.64 -9.41 -22.07
N ALA A 358 -0.78 -10.27 -23.09
CA ALA A 358 0.37 -10.72 -23.89
C ALA A 358 0.79 -9.73 -24.99
N LEU A 359 -0.15 -9.06 -25.65
CA LEU A 359 0.11 -8.25 -26.84
C LEU A 359 -0.02 -6.75 -26.58
N SER A 360 -1.17 -6.27 -26.08
CA SER A 360 -1.34 -4.83 -25.80
C SER A 360 -0.45 -4.35 -24.66
N HIS A 361 -0.23 -5.18 -23.64
CA HIS A 361 0.64 -4.88 -22.51
C HIS A 361 2.08 -5.35 -22.78
N LEU A 362 2.39 -6.63 -22.59
CA LEU A 362 3.76 -7.14 -22.63
C LEU A 362 4.49 -6.84 -23.97
N LEU A 363 3.89 -7.13 -25.13
CA LEU A 363 4.58 -6.86 -26.40
C LEU A 363 4.66 -5.37 -26.72
N CYS A 364 3.53 -4.68 -26.80
CA CYS A 364 3.46 -3.31 -27.32
C CYS A 364 4.13 -2.27 -26.42
N THR A 365 4.21 -2.46 -25.10
CA THR A 365 4.91 -1.52 -24.20
C THR A 365 6.26 -2.07 -23.77
N HIS A 366 6.30 -3.12 -22.96
CA HIS A 366 7.54 -3.62 -22.34
C HIS A 366 8.60 -4.01 -23.37
N LEU A 367 8.26 -4.93 -24.30
CA LEU A 367 9.26 -5.51 -25.21
C LEU A 367 9.68 -4.54 -26.34
N VAL A 368 8.76 -3.71 -26.85
CA VAL A 368 9.11 -2.66 -27.84
C VAL A 368 10.01 -1.59 -27.22
N CYS A 369 9.69 -1.08 -26.03
CA CYS A 369 10.52 -0.06 -25.36
C CYS A 369 11.92 -0.57 -25.00
N GLU A 370 12.07 -1.87 -24.76
CA GLU A 370 13.38 -2.50 -24.49
C GLU A 370 14.36 -2.32 -25.65
N VAL A 371 13.90 -2.49 -26.90
CA VAL A 371 14.75 -2.35 -28.08
C VAL A 371 15.33 -0.94 -28.19
N PHE A 372 14.47 0.08 -28.05
CA PHE A 372 14.90 1.47 -28.03
C PHE A 372 15.80 1.78 -26.83
N CYS A 373 15.58 1.15 -25.66
CA CYS A 373 16.46 1.30 -24.50
C CYS A 373 17.86 0.74 -24.77
N ILE A 374 17.96 -0.50 -25.25
CA ILE A 374 19.23 -1.16 -25.56
C ILE A 374 20.02 -0.36 -26.60
N ALA A 375 19.38 0.08 -27.70
CA ALA A 375 20.03 0.90 -28.72
C ALA A 375 20.45 2.29 -28.19
N THR A 376 19.60 2.95 -27.39
CA THR A 376 19.92 4.26 -26.76
C THR A 376 21.15 4.17 -25.86
N MET A 377 21.27 3.07 -25.10
CA MET A 377 22.47 2.83 -24.32
C MET A 377 23.67 2.55 -25.23
N ARG A 378 23.53 1.77 -26.31
CA ARG A 378 24.64 1.36 -27.20
C ARG A 378 25.19 2.46 -28.11
N GLN A 379 24.37 3.38 -28.61
CA GLN A 379 24.74 4.27 -29.72
C GLN A 379 24.78 5.76 -29.36
N LEU A 380 24.09 6.19 -28.29
CA LEU A 380 24.02 7.60 -27.91
C LEU A 380 24.78 7.87 -26.60
N PRO A 381 25.87 8.66 -26.60
CA PRO A 381 26.64 8.96 -25.40
C PRO A 381 25.85 9.87 -24.45
N ALA A 382 26.27 9.98 -23.19
CA ALA A 382 25.50 10.64 -22.12
C ALA A 382 25.23 12.14 -22.37
N VAL A 383 26.02 12.77 -23.25
CA VAL A 383 25.86 14.17 -23.67
C VAL A 383 24.94 14.36 -24.88
N HIS A 384 24.53 13.30 -25.59
CA HIS A 384 23.73 13.45 -26.80
C HIS A 384 22.29 13.94 -26.47
N PRO A 385 21.73 14.92 -27.20
CA PRO A 385 20.40 15.47 -26.90
C PRO A 385 19.30 14.42 -26.80
N VAL A 386 19.31 13.43 -27.70
CA VAL A 386 18.31 12.35 -27.71
C VAL A 386 18.49 11.39 -26.54
N TYR A 387 19.74 11.11 -26.09
CA TYR A 387 19.96 10.31 -24.88
C TYR A 387 19.34 10.99 -23.65
N LYS A 388 19.59 12.30 -23.50
CA LYS A 388 19.06 13.11 -22.38
C LYS A 388 17.54 13.21 -22.38
N LEU A 389 16.92 13.22 -23.56
CA LEU A 389 15.46 13.20 -23.71
C LEU A 389 14.86 11.83 -23.37
N LEU A 390 15.48 10.73 -23.82
CA LEU A 390 14.91 9.38 -23.68
C LEU A 390 15.25 8.65 -22.38
N ILE A 391 16.41 8.89 -21.76
CA ILE A 391 16.84 8.15 -20.56
C ILE A 391 15.84 8.18 -19.37
N PRO A 392 15.03 9.24 -19.12
CA PRO A 392 14.00 9.23 -18.07
C PRO A 392 12.82 8.31 -18.40
N HIS A 393 12.56 8.07 -19.69
CA HIS A 393 11.47 7.23 -20.22
C HIS A 393 11.85 5.75 -20.36
N MET A 394 13.15 5.47 -20.24
CA MET A 394 13.74 4.12 -20.30
C MET A 394 14.19 3.61 -18.92
N ARG A 395 13.96 4.42 -17.88
CA ARG A 395 14.38 4.13 -16.51
C ARG A 395 13.67 2.87 -15.98
N ASP A 396 14.45 2.00 -15.33
CA ASP A 396 14.07 0.77 -14.64
C ASP A 396 13.43 -0.33 -15.56
N THR A 397 13.11 -0.01 -16.82
CA THR A 397 12.48 -0.90 -17.83
C THR A 397 13.27 -2.19 -18.13
N LEU A 398 14.60 -2.13 -18.24
CA LEU A 398 15.42 -3.34 -18.48
C LEU A 398 15.35 -4.33 -17.30
N GLU A 399 15.23 -3.83 -16.07
CA GLU A 399 15.18 -4.66 -14.87
C GLU A 399 13.82 -5.34 -14.75
N ILE A 400 12.72 -4.59 -14.86
CA ILE A 400 11.38 -5.19 -14.79
C ILE A 400 11.13 -6.17 -15.93
N ASN A 401 11.58 -5.90 -17.16
CA ASN A 401 11.46 -6.86 -18.26
C ASN A 401 12.28 -8.15 -18.01
N THR A 402 13.43 -8.05 -17.34
CA THR A 402 14.23 -9.21 -16.96
C THR A 402 13.51 -10.02 -15.87
N ASN A 403 12.97 -9.35 -14.85
CA ASN A 403 12.19 -9.98 -13.79
C ASN A 403 10.90 -10.63 -14.33
N ALA A 404 10.20 -9.99 -15.28
CA ALA A 404 9.03 -10.53 -15.95
C ALA A 404 9.36 -11.79 -16.75
N ARG A 405 10.48 -11.81 -17.50
CA ARG A 405 10.97 -13.03 -18.18
C ARG A 405 11.21 -14.18 -17.20
N LEU A 406 11.83 -13.91 -16.06
CA LEU A 406 12.14 -14.95 -15.05
C LEU A 406 10.89 -15.47 -14.34
N THR A 407 9.99 -14.57 -13.92
CA THR A 407 8.91 -14.88 -12.96
C THR A 407 7.50 -14.99 -13.58
N LEU A 408 7.21 -14.25 -14.65
CA LEU A 408 5.90 -14.22 -15.28
C LEU A 408 5.81 -15.20 -16.46
N VAL A 409 6.73 -15.10 -17.42
CA VAL A 409 6.56 -15.75 -18.75
C VAL A 409 7.47 -16.95 -19.03
N SER A 410 8.34 -17.34 -18.09
CA SER A 410 9.15 -18.57 -18.19
C SER A 410 8.31 -19.86 -18.11
N ASP A 411 8.92 -21.01 -18.42
CA ASP A 411 8.29 -22.34 -18.29
C ASP A 411 7.95 -22.75 -16.84
N ILE A 412 8.43 -22.01 -15.85
CA ILE A 412 8.00 -22.12 -14.44
C ILE A 412 7.19 -20.89 -13.98
N GLY A 413 7.03 -19.90 -14.84
CA GLY A 413 6.44 -18.60 -14.55
C GLY A 413 4.92 -18.63 -14.43
N ILE A 414 4.40 -17.55 -13.86
CA ILE A 414 2.98 -17.32 -13.56
C ILE A 414 2.04 -17.60 -14.75
N PHE A 415 2.37 -17.17 -15.97
CA PHE A 415 1.55 -17.41 -17.16
C PHE A 415 1.42 -18.91 -17.42
N LYS A 416 2.52 -19.67 -17.32
CA LYS A 416 2.52 -21.13 -17.47
C LYS A 416 1.64 -21.82 -16.43
N GLN A 417 1.56 -21.26 -15.22
CA GLN A 417 0.80 -21.82 -14.10
C GLN A 417 -0.72 -21.53 -14.17
N ILE A 418 -1.16 -20.40 -14.71
CA ILE A 418 -2.59 -19.99 -14.65
C ILE A 418 -3.26 -19.54 -15.96
N VAL A 419 -2.52 -19.07 -16.98
CA VAL A 419 -3.11 -18.47 -18.19
C VAL A 419 -3.30 -19.51 -19.31
N SER A 420 -4.37 -19.39 -20.11
CA SER A 420 -4.66 -20.32 -21.21
C SER A 420 -3.60 -20.35 -22.32
N THR A 421 -2.93 -19.24 -22.62
CA THR A 421 -1.78 -19.18 -23.55
C THR A 421 -0.44 -19.61 -22.93
N GLY A 422 -0.36 -19.88 -21.63
CA GLY A 422 0.92 -20.04 -20.91
C GLY A 422 1.93 -21.06 -21.47
N GLY A 423 3.19 -20.62 -21.58
CA GLY A 423 4.30 -21.40 -22.16
C GLY A 423 4.36 -21.27 -23.68
N GLU A 424 4.47 -22.38 -24.39
CA GLU A 424 4.56 -22.44 -25.87
C GLU A 424 3.53 -21.54 -26.59
N GLY A 425 2.27 -21.53 -26.15
CA GLY A 425 1.22 -20.70 -26.75
C GLY A 425 1.51 -19.20 -26.71
N LEU A 426 2.19 -18.71 -25.66
CA LEU A 426 2.59 -17.32 -25.50
C LEU A 426 3.72 -16.96 -26.46
N GLY A 427 4.71 -17.84 -26.63
CA GLY A 427 5.77 -17.67 -27.62
C GLY A 427 5.23 -17.61 -29.06
N VAL A 428 4.30 -18.51 -29.40
CA VAL A 428 3.64 -18.51 -30.72
C VAL A 428 2.75 -17.28 -30.91
N LEU A 429 2.03 -16.83 -29.87
CA LEU A 429 1.18 -15.64 -29.92
C LEU A 429 2.00 -14.36 -30.13
N LEU A 430 3.07 -14.18 -29.36
CA LEU A 430 4.03 -13.10 -29.53
C LEU A 430 4.64 -13.13 -30.95
N GLN A 431 5.06 -14.30 -31.43
CA GLN A 431 5.61 -14.45 -32.78
C GLN A 431 4.61 -14.06 -33.88
N LYS A 432 3.34 -14.44 -33.76
CA LYS A 432 2.30 -14.08 -34.74
C LYS A 432 2.02 -12.59 -34.81
N GLU A 433 2.13 -11.87 -33.70
CA GLU A 433 1.91 -10.41 -33.68
C GLU A 433 3.16 -9.66 -34.11
N CYS A 434 4.36 -10.12 -33.71
CA CYS A 434 5.64 -9.64 -34.20
C CYS A 434 5.75 -9.61 -35.75
N GLN A 435 5.10 -10.53 -36.45
CA GLN A 435 5.06 -10.54 -37.92
C GLN A 435 4.15 -9.46 -38.56
N LYS A 436 3.30 -8.81 -37.76
CA LYS A 436 2.23 -7.89 -38.20
C LYS A 436 2.35 -6.47 -37.62
N ILE A 437 2.97 -6.35 -36.45
CA ILE A 437 3.06 -5.09 -35.70
C ILE A 437 3.92 -4.08 -36.47
N GLU A 438 3.35 -2.89 -36.66
CA GLU A 438 3.99 -1.73 -37.28
C GLU A 438 4.19 -0.65 -36.21
N PHE A 439 5.33 0.05 -36.22
CA PHE A 439 5.58 1.18 -35.32
C PHE A 439 4.45 2.23 -35.38
N MET A 440 3.93 2.50 -36.59
CA MET A 440 2.80 3.42 -36.80
C MET A 440 1.50 2.97 -36.11
N SER A 441 1.33 1.69 -35.78
CA SER A 441 0.17 1.18 -35.01
C SER A 441 0.27 1.41 -33.49
N LEU A 442 1.43 1.86 -33.02
CA LEU A 442 1.64 2.32 -31.64
C LEU A 442 1.36 3.83 -31.49
N LEU A 443 1.28 4.56 -32.60
CA LEU A 443 1.07 6.01 -32.60
C LEU A 443 -0.45 6.31 -32.63
N PRO A 444 -1.01 7.02 -31.64
CA PRO A 444 -2.45 7.21 -31.47
C PRO A 444 -3.22 7.64 -32.73
N LYS A 445 -2.80 8.73 -33.39
CA LYS A 445 -3.46 9.27 -34.60
C LYS A 445 -3.60 8.19 -35.68
N SER A 446 -2.47 7.57 -36.01
CA SER A 446 -2.37 6.54 -37.05
C SER A 446 -3.10 5.24 -36.69
N ASP A 447 -3.10 4.83 -35.42
CA ASP A 447 -3.88 3.67 -34.95
C ASP A 447 -5.39 3.89 -35.10
N PHE A 448 -5.91 5.01 -34.59
CA PHE A 448 -7.35 5.32 -34.67
C PHE A 448 -7.82 5.51 -36.12
N GLU A 449 -6.98 6.09 -36.99
CA GLU A 449 -7.24 6.23 -38.42
C GLU A 449 -7.21 4.88 -39.15
N LYS A 450 -6.18 4.06 -38.93
CA LYS A 450 -6.03 2.72 -39.53
C LYS A 450 -7.15 1.77 -39.11
N ARG A 451 -7.63 1.88 -37.87
CA ARG A 451 -8.80 1.13 -37.37
C ARG A 451 -10.15 1.76 -37.77
N GLY A 452 -10.15 2.97 -38.34
CA GLY A 452 -11.38 3.66 -38.80
C GLY A 452 -12.28 4.15 -37.67
N VAL A 453 -11.74 4.41 -36.48
CA VAL A 453 -12.47 4.71 -35.23
C VAL A 453 -12.30 6.16 -34.74
N SER A 454 -11.58 7.00 -35.49
CA SER A 454 -11.33 8.42 -35.14
C SER A 454 -12.60 9.27 -34.93
N GLN A 455 -13.77 8.81 -35.41
CA GLN A 455 -15.06 9.51 -35.29
C GLN A 455 -16.10 8.79 -34.39
N LEU A 456 -15.75 7.64 -33.80
CA LEU A 456 -16.65 6.85 -32.95
C LEU A 456 -17.00 7.60 -31.65
N LYS A 457 -18.28 7.70 -31.26
CA LYS A 457 -18.70 8.47 -30.09
C LYS A 457 -18.35 7.73 -28.78
N ASN A 458 -18.29 8.48 -27.68
CA ASN A 458 -18.05 7.97 -26.32
C ASN A 458 -16.72 7.20 -26.14
N TYR A 459 -15.75 7.41 -27.03
CA TYR A 459 -14.43 6.75 -27.00
C TYR A 459 -13.43 7.57 -26.18
N VAL A 460 -13.66 7.61 -24.86
CA VAL A 460 -12.94 8.47 -23.91
C VAL A 460 -11.44 8.18 -23.88
N TYR A 461 -11.03 6.91 -24.05
CA TYR A 461 -9.62 6.55 -24.23
C TYR A 461 -8.97 7.37 -25.36
N ARG A 462 -9.56 7.37 -26.57
CA ARG A 462 -9.06 8.14 -27.72
C ARG A 462 -8.95 9.62 -27.38
N ASP A 463 -9.99 10.18 -26.80
CA ASP A 463 -10.11 11.62 -26.61
C ASP A 463 -9.08 12.18 -25.60
N ASP A 464 -8.60 11.36 -24.65
CA ASP A 464 -7.47 11.74 -23.79
C ASP A 464 -6.11 11.34 -24.38
N CYS A 465 -6.04 10.18 -25.02
CA CYS A 465 -4.86 9.65 -25.69
C CYS A 465 -4.31 10.63 -26.74
N LEU A 466 -5.19 11.24 -27.55
CA LEU A 466 -4.82 12.27 -28.53
C LEU A 466 -4.28 13.56 -27.88
N LYS A 467 -4.88 14.05 -26.79
CA LYS A 467 -4.39 15.26 -26.09
C LYS A 467 -2.99 15.05 -25.51
N VAL A 468 -2.76 13.90 -24.88
CA VAL A 468 -1.47 13.54 -24.29
C VAL A 468 -0.43 13.34 -25.40
N TRP A 469 -0.80 12.69 -26.51
CA TRP A 469 0.03 12.61 -27.71
C TRP A 469 0.44 13.98 -28.25
N ASP A 470 -0.51 14.87 -28.54
CA ASP A 470 -0.23 16.22 -29.10
C ASP A 470 0.72 17.02 -28.19
N THR A 471 0.60 16.82 -26.88
CA THR A 471 1.41 17.48 -25.86
C THR A 471 2.84 16.91 -25.80
N ILE A 472 3.00 15.58 -25.97
CA ILE A 472 4.32 14.93 -26.14
C ILE A 472 4.96 15.34 -27.47
N GLU A 473 4.22 15.28 -28.58
CA GLU A 473 4.68 15.64 -29.93
C GLU A 473 5.17 17.10 -29.98
N SER A 474 4.43 18.05 -29.38
CA SER A 474 4.86 19.45 -29.27
C SER A 474 6.06 19.66 -28.34
N PHE A 475 6.21 18.87 -27.27
CA PHE A 475 7.37 18.95 -26.38
C PHE A 475 8.63 18.42 -27.08
N VAL A 476 8.54 17.25 -27.70
CA VAL A 476 9.62 16.62 -28.45
C VAL A 476 10.07 17.51 -29.62
N SER A 477 9.14 18.13 -30.37
CA SER A 477 9.51 19.13 -31.40
C SER A 477 10.36 20.24 -30.80
N GLY A 478 9.91 20.88 -29.71
CA GLY A 478 10.66 21.97 -29.08
C GLY A 478 12.07 21.59 -28.59
N ILE A 479 12.29 20.35 -28.20
CA ILE A 479 13.63 19.84 -27.86
C ILE A 479 14.45 19.53 -29.13
N VAL A 480 13.85 18.97 -30.18
CA VAL A 480 14.54 18.73 -31.46
C VAL A 480 14.92 20.06 -32.14
N ASP A 481 14.02 21.04 -32.15
CA ASP A 481 14.22 22.38 -32.69
C ASP A 481 15.34 23.17 -32.00
N LEU A 482 15.68 22.83 -30.76
CA LEU A 482 16.79 23.44 -30.01
C LEU A 482 18.18 22.94 -30.44
N PHE A 483 18.28 21.72 -30.97
CA PHE A 483 19.57 21.07 -31.29
C PHE A 483 19.77 20.75 -32.78
N TYR A 484 18.70 20.75 -33.58
CA TYR A 484 18.73 20.51 -35.02
C TYR A 484 18.13 21.71 -35.74
N SER A 485 18.98 22.52 -36.37
CA SER A 485 18.56 23.76 -37.06
C SER A 485 17.88 23.46 -38.40
N SER A 486 18.36 22.44 -39.12
CA SER A 486 17.87 21.95 -40.40
C SER A 486 17.64 20.44 -40.38
N ASP A 487 17.10 19.89 -41.46
CA ASP A 487 17.05 18.44 -41.68
C ASP A 487 18.44 17.85 -42.01
N ASP A 488 19.37 18.66 -42.53
CA ASP A 488 20.74 18.22 -42.79
C ASP A 488 21.54 18.04 -41.47
N ASP A 489 21.24 18.84 -40.42
CA ASP A 489 21.74 18.59 -39.06
C ASP A 489 21.43 17.16 -38.57
N VAL A 490 20.29 16.59 -38.99
CA VAL A 490 19.81 15.26 -38.60
C VAL A 490 20.57 14.18 -39.36
N LYS A 491 20.71 14.35 -40.69
CA LYS A 491 21.47 13.44 -41.56
C LYS A 491 22.95 13.38 -41.19
N GLU A 492 23.54 14.50 -40.79
CA GLU A 492 24.95 14.59 -40.40
C GLU A 492 25.25 14.05 -39.00
N ASP A 493 24.24 13.79 -38.15
CA ASP A 493 24.48 13.19 -36.82
C ASP A 493 24.63 11.67 -36.90
N LYS A 494 25.88 11.23 -37.06
CA LYS A 494 26.24 9.81 -37.15
C LYS A 494 25.93 9.01 -35.88
N GLU A 495 25.83 9.63 -34.70
CA GLU A 495 25.40 8.91 -33.49
C GLU A 495 23.91 8.60 -33.58
N LEU A 496 23.11 9.56 -34.04
CA LEU A 496 21.68 9.39 -34.30
C LEU A 496 21.38 8.38 -35.43
N GLN A 497 22.13 8.44 -36.54
CA GLN A 497 21.94 7.49 -37.65
C GLN A 497 22.34 6.06 -37.23
N ASN A 498 23.45 5.89 -36.50
CA ASN A 498 23.83 4.59 -35.92
C ASN A 498 22.79 4.08 -34.91
N TRP A 499 22.16 4.97 -34.13
CA TRP A 499 21.12 4.62 -33.17
C TRP A 499 19.89 4.00 -33.83
N ILE A 500 19.35 4.62 -34.89
CA ILE A 500 18.20 4.05 -35.60
C ILE A 500 18.58 2.79 -36.37
N ASP A 501 19.79 2.69 -36.91
CA ASP A 501 20.23 1.47 -37.61
C ASP A 501 20.33 0.29 -36.63
N ASP A 502 20.92 0.47 -35.45
CA ASP A 502 21.02 -0.57 -34.40
C ASP A 502 19.63 -1.00 -33.85
N VAL A 503 18.66 -0.06 -33.79
CA VAL A 503 17.25 -0.39 -33.53
C VAL A 503 16.68 -1.31 -34.61
N VAL A 504 16.95 -1.07 -35.89
CA VAL A 504 16.35 -1.82 -37.00
C VAL A 504 17.10 -3.12 -37.33
N THR A 505 18.43 -3.11 -37.38
CA THR A 505 19.26 -4.23 -37.87
C THR A 505 19.57 -5.28 -36.81
N GLU A 506 19.52 -4.93 -35.53
CA GLU A 506 19.72 -5.86 -34.41
C GLU A 506 18.47 -5.97 -33.54
N GLY A 507 17.85 -4.85 -33.18
CA GLY A 507 16.64 -4.83 -32.35
C GLY A 507 15.39 -5.43 -33.00
N PHE A 508 15.03 -4.94 -34.20
CA PHE A 508 13.87 -5.38 -34.98
C PHE A 508 14.25 -6.20 -36.23
N LYS A 509 15.44 -6.84 -36.19
CA LYS A 509 16.03 -7.65 -37.28
C LYS A 509 15.07 -8.67 -37.89
N ASP A 510 14.33 -9.38 -37.01
CA ASP A 510 13.38 -10.43 -37.38
C ASP A 510 11.97 -9.88 -37.72
N LEU A 511 11.76 -8.56 -37.59
CA LEU A 511 10.48 -7.87 -37.79
C LEU A 511 10.52 -6.89 -38.99
N PRO A 512 10.71 -7.36 -40.24
CA PRO A 512 10.88 -6.48 -41.40
C PRO A 512 9.66 -5.57 -41.68
N ASN A 513 8.49 -5.92 -41.15
CA ASN A 513 7.25 -5.14 -41.27
C ASN A 513 7.12 -4.02 -40.21
N PHE A 514 8.06 -3.88 -39.27
CA PHE A 514 7.93 -2.90 -38.18
C PHE A 514 7.93 -1.44 -38.65
N GLY A 515 8.39 -1.17 -39.88
CA GLY A 515 8.15 0.11 -40.56
C GLY A 515 8.98 1.31 -40.08
N LEU A 516 9.99 1.08 -39.23
CA LEU A 516 11.02 2.09 -38.96
C LEU A 516 12.00 2.21 -40.14
N PRO A 517 12.45 3.43 -40.49
CA PRO A 517 13.48 3.62 -41.50
C PRO A 517 14.88 3.31 -40.91
N ARG A 518 15.84 2.93 -41.75
CA ARG A 518 17.24 2.69 -41.32
C ARG A 518 18.08 3.96 -41.17
N ASN A 519 17.61 5.09 -41.71
CA ASN A 519 18.15 6.43 -41.51
C ASN A 519 17.00 7.37 -41.13
N ILE A 520 17.29 8.45 -40.42
CA ILE A 520 16.34 9.54 -40.16
C ILE A 520 16.73 10.71 -41.08
N GLU A 521 15.93 10.94 -42.13
CA GLU A 521 16.20 11.93 -43.18
C GLU A 521 15.77 13.36 -42.81
N ASP A 522 14.87 13.53 -41.82
CA ASP A 522 14.31 14.84 -41.48
C ASP A 522 13.90 14.96 -40.00
N LYS A 523 13.71 16.19 -39.54
CA LYS A 523 13.33 16.52 -38.15
C LYS A 523 11.94 16.00 -37.79
N LYS A 524 11.01 15.87 -38.75
CA LYS A 524 9.65 15.38 -38.48
C LYS A 524 9.69 13.88 -38.19
N ALA A 525 10.43 13.09 -38.95
CA ALA A 525 10.68 11.69 -38.69
C ALA A 525 11.35 11.49 -37.31
N LEU A 526 12.34 12.33 -36.97
CA LEU A 526 12.95 12.32 -35.64
C LEU A 526 11.91 12.56 -34.52
N VAL A 527 11.09 13.61 -34.63
CA VAL A 527 10.04 13.93 -33.65
C VAL A 527 9.02 12.81 -33.55
N THR A 528 8.57 12.24 -34.67
CA THR A 528 7.58 11.14 -34.69
C THR A 528 8.11 9.88 -33.97
N ILE A 529 9.37 9.49 -34.22
CA ILE A 529 9.98 8.33 -33.56
C ILE A 529 10.12 8.57 -32.05
N LEU A 530 10.65 9.73 -31.66
CA LEU A 530 10.90 10.06 -30.24
C LEU A 530 9.60 10.23 -29.45
N ALA A 531 8.59 10.89 -30.02
CA ALA A 531 7.25 10.99 -29.43
C ALA A 531 6.59 9.61 -29.30
N GLY A 532 6.77 8.73 -30.29
CA GLY A 532 6.32 7.34 -30.25
C GLY A 532 6.90 6.54 -29.08
N VAL A 533 8.22 6.58 -28.89
CA VAL A 533 8.90 5.90 -27.78
C VAL A 533 8.40 6.42 -26.43
N ILE A 534 8.34 7.74 -26.26
CA ILE A 534 7.89 8.37 -25.01
C ILE A 534 6.43 8.04 -24.73
N PHE A 535 5.54 8.12 -25.73
CA PHE A 535 4.13 7.79 -25.55
C PHE A 535 3.93 6.31 -25.17
N THR A 536 4.70 5.41 -25.79
CA THR A 536 4.63 3.95 -25.55
C THR A 536 5.09 3.58 -24.15
N SER A 537 6.18 4.18 -23.66
CA SER A 537 6.72 3.90 -22.31
C SER A 537 5.91 4.53 -21.17
N SER A 538 5.13 5.57 -21.47
CA SER A 538 4.38 6.36 -20.48
C SER A 538 2.87 6.19 -20.62
N ALA A 539 2.24 6.96 -21.49
CA ALA A 539 0.79 7.09 -21.60
C ALA A 539 0.11 5.80 -22.08
N LEU A 540 0.69 5.05 -23.00
CA LEU A 540 0.12 3.77 -23.45
C LEU A 540 0.16 2.73 -22.31
N HIS A 541 1.31 2.56 -21.67
CA HIS A 541 1.50 1.70 -20.51
C HIS A 541 0.55 2.10 -19.37
N ALA A 542 0.50 3.36 -18.97
CA ALA A 542 -0.41 3.85 -17.95
C ALA A 542 -1.90 3.60 -18.26
N ALA A 543 -2.33 3.80 -19.51
CA ALA A 543 -3.72 3.64 -19.92
C ALA A 543 -4.23 2.20 -19.77
N ILE A 544 -3.38 1.22 -20.05
CA ILE A 544 -3.73 -0.21 -19.99
C ILE A 544 -3.43 -0.82 -18.62
N ASN A 545 -2.44 -0.28 -17.90
CA ASN A 545 -1.93 -0.84 -16.64
C ASN A 545 -2.61 -0.27 -15.37
N ASN A 546 -2.93 1.03 -15.32
CA ASN A 546 -3.35 1.73 -14.08
C ASN A 546 -4.77 1.43 -13.57
N GLY A 547 -5.34 0.29 -13.92
CA GLY A 547 -6.78 0.11 -13.86
C GLY A 547 -7.48 0.06 -12.49
N GLN A 548 -6.81 0.04 -11.29
CA GLN A 548 -7.29 -0.82 -10.15
C GLN A 548 -6.99 -0.56 -8.58
N VAL A 549 -7.24 0.56 -7.79
CA VAL A 549 -7.03 0.62 -6.26
C VAL A 549 -7.55 1.85 -5.36
N TRP A 550 -7.47 1.89 -3.96
CA TRP A 550 -7.33 3.05 -2.91
C TRP A 550 -8.25 3.18 -1.57
N LEU A 551 -7.81 3.80 -0.39
CA LEU A 551 -8.46 4.42 0.91
C LEU A 551 -7.70 4.29 2.35
N GLY A 552 -7.60 5.17 3.45
CA GLY A 552 -7.28 4.86 4.97
C GLY A 552 -6.69 5.75 6.24
N GLN A 553 -6.20 5.24 7.47
CA GLN A 553 -6.01 5.99 8.85
C GLN A 553 -5.04 5.53 10.12
N TYR A 554 -4.62 6.36 11.19
CA TYR A 554 -3.93 6.20 12.62
C TYR A 554 -4.12 7.32 13.87
N PRO A 555 -3.34 7.54 15.07
CA PRO A 555 -3.66 7.97 16.56
C PRO A 555 -3.79 9.37 17.31
N GLU A 556 -4.60 9.48 18.41
CA GLU A 556 -4.84 10.68 19.31
C GLU A 556 -3.75 11.75 19.60
N ASP A 557 -2.67 11.46 20.36
CA ASP A 557 -1.87 12.47 21.14
C ASP A 557 -0.89 13.31 20.27
N HIS A 558 -1.38 13.68 19.10
CA HIS A 558 -0.57 13.94 17.94
C HIS A 558 -1.04 15.18 17.18
N PHE A 559 -2.30 15.63 17.28
CA PHE A 559 -2.74 16.98 16.83
C PHE A 559 -2.32 18.07 17.85
N THR A 560 -1.92 19.27 17.40
CA THR A 560 -1.69 20.45 18.29
C THR A 560 -2.74 21.56 18.13
N GLU A 561 -3.71 21.40 17.23
CA GLU A 561 -4.67 22.43 16.89
C GLU A 561 -5.74 22.66 17.95
N LYS A 562 -5.98 23.94 18.28
CA LYS A 562 -7.03 24.36 19.21
C LYS A 562 -8.43 23.91 18.78
N ALA A 563 -8.66 23.77 17.47
CA ALA A 563 -9.95 23.32 16.94
C ALA A 563 -10.18 21.82 17.21
N VAL A 564 -9.17 20.97 16.96
CA VAL A 564 -9.20 19.56 17.41
C VAL A 564 -9.36 19.48 18.91
N LYS A 565 -8.58 20.27 19.66
CA LYS A 565 -8.68 20.25 21.12
C LYS A 565 -10.09 20.58 21.59
N HIS A 566 -10.78 21.55 20.98
CA HIS A 566 -12.20 21.80 21.27
C HIS A 566 -13.09 20.57 21.00
N HIS A 567 -12.83 19.79 19.95
CA HIS A 567 -13.57 18.56 19.65
C HIS A 567 -13.22 17.40 20.58
N ILE A 568 -11.96 17.28 21.02
CA ILE A 568 -11.54 16.35 22.09
C ILE A 568 -12.18 16.75 23.42
N ASP A 569 -12.10 18.02 23.82
CA ASP A 569 -12.70 18.55 25.05
C ASP A 569 -14.23 18.32 25.04
N LYS A 570 -14.90 18.55 23.91
CA LYS A 570 -16.34 18.29 23.71
C LYS A 570 -16.67 16.79 23.74
N PHE A 571 -15.80 15.92 23.23
CA PHE A 571 -15.95 14.47 23.35
C PHE A 571 -15.76 14.01 24.80
N GLN A 572 -14.75 14.50 25.50
CA GLN A 572 -14.53 14.24 26.93
C GLN A 572 -15.68 14.80 27.80
N GLU A 573 -16.26 15.95 27.45
CA GLU A 573 -17.45 16.48 28.11
C GLU A 573 -18.70 15.63 27.83
N ALA A 574 -18.85 15.12 26.60
CA ALA A 574 -19.91 14.17 26.26
C ALA A 574 -19.74 12.83 26.99
N LEU A 575 -18.51 12.31 27.09
CA LEU A 575 -18.18 11.13 27.89
C LEU A 575 -18.49 11.37 29.37
N LYS A 576 -18.07 12.49 29.96
CA LYS A 576 -18.41 12.87 31.34
C LYS A 576 -19.92 13.04 31.57
N LYS A 577 -20.69 13.48 30.58
CA LYS A 577 -22.16 13.52 30.63
C LYS A 577 -22.79 12.12 30.52
N ILE A 578 -22.19 11.21 29.76
CA ILE A 578 -22.62 9.81 29.67
C ILE A 578 -22.27 9.05 30.96
N GLU A 579 -21.05 9.24 31.47
CA GLU A 579 -20.55 8.77 32.77
C GLU A 579 -21.46 9.25 33.89
N LYS A 580 -21.67 10.57 34.05
CA LYS A 580 -22.61 11.12 35.04
C LYS A 580 -24.05 10.62 34.85
N SER A 581 -24.52 10.40 33.62
CA SER A 581 -25.84 9.79 33.37
C SER A 581 -25.90 8.31 33.78
N ILE A 582 -24.80 7.58 33.65
CA ILE A 582 -24.64 6.20 34.11
C ILE A 582 -24.54 6.18 35.64
N GLU A 583 -23.75 7.06 36.25
CA GLU A 583 -23.66 7.25 37.70
C GLU A 583 -25.02 7.63 38.30
N GLU A 584 -25.74 8.60 37.73
CA GLU A 584 -27.09 8.98 38.18
C GLU A 584 -28.07 7.81 38.03
N ARG A 585 -28.04 7.05 36.92
CA ARG A 585 -28.84 5.83 36.78
C ARG A 585 -28.51 4.80 37.86
N ASN A 586 -27.22 4.62 38.16
CA ASN A 586 -26.74 3.60 39.07
C ASN A 586 -26.94 4.02 40.55
N ALA A 587 -26.82 5.31 40.89
CA ALA A 587 -27.04 5.86 42.23
C ALA A 587 -28.53 5.94 42.58
N ASN A 588 -29.40 6.25 41.61
CA ASN A 588 -30.85 6.10 41.77
C ASN A 588 -31.28 4.62 41.92
N ARG A 589 -30.39 3.66 41.63
CA ARG A 589 -30.51 2.23 41.99
C ARG A 589 -29.71 1.92 43.26
N LYS A 590 -30.15 2.50 44.39
CA LYS A 590 -29.55 2.34 45.73
C LYS A 590 -28.85 0.97 45.93
N PRO A 591 -27.51 0.95 46.05
CA PRO A 591 -26.84 -0.04 46.89
C PRO A 591 -27.35 0.13 48.33
N LEU A 592 -27.36 -0.96 49.10
CA LEU A 592 -27.62 -0.89 50.54
C LEU A 592 -26.34 -0.50 51.29
N CYS A 593 -26.52 0.42 52.24
CA CYS A 593 -25.54 0.91 53.23
C CYS A 593 -24.43 1.90 52.74
N PRO A 594 -23.86 2.69 53.67
CA PRO A 594 -23.20 3.98 53.35
C PRO A 594 -21.72 4.06 53.76
N GLU A 595 -21.04 5.15 53.40
CA GLU A 595 -20.21 5.90 54.35
C GLU A 595 -20.00 7.37 53.93
N GLN A 596 -19.27 8.15 54.75
CA GLN A 596 -19.46 9.60 54.86
C GLN A 596 -18.35 10.47 54.25
N GLY A 597 -18.78 11.48 53.49
CA GLY A 597 -18.40 12.89 53.67
C GLY A 597 -16.92 13.30 53.66
N ARG A 598 -16.53 14.02 52.60
CA ARG A 598 -15.62 15.16 52.73
C ARG A 598 -15.81 16.15 51.57
N GLU A 599 -16.16 17.40 51.90
CA GLU A 599 -16.21 18.54 50.98
C GLU A 599 -14.91 19.34 51.08
N GLU A 600 -14.50 20.03 50.01
CA GLU A 600 -13.88 21.38 50.00
C GLU A 600 -13.83 21.90 48.53
N PRO A 601 -13.65 23.22 48.26
CA PRO A 601 -14.63 23.92 47.40
C PRO A 601 -14.13 24.46 46.05
N GLU A 602 -15.08 24.95 45.24
CA GLU A 602 -14.85 25.72 44.02
C GLU A 602 -14.20 27.10 44.25
N ALA A 603 -13.56 27.64 43.20
CA ALA A 603 -13.19 29.06 43.09
C ALA A 603 -13.58 29.63 41.72
N ALA A 604 -14.12 30.85 41.71
CA ALA A 604 -14.80 31.47 40.58
C ALA A 604 -13.88 32.36 39.69
N PRO A 605 -14.30 32.75 38.45
CA PRO A 605 -13.40 33.34 37.45
C PRO A 605 -13.28 34.88 37.51
N LEU A 606 -12.22 35.43 36.90
CA LEU A 606 -11.99 36.88 36.75
C LEU A 606 -11.83 37.33 35.29
N ARG A 607 -11.97 38.65 35.07
CA ARG A 607 -12.29 39.28 33.78
C ARG A 607 -11.09 39.95 33.08
N ALA A 608 -11.23 40.20 31.78
CA ALA A 608 -10.22 40.77 30.88
C ALA A 608 -10.10 42.31 30.90
N ARG A 609 -8.98 42.85 30.37
CA ARG A 609 -8.91 44.15 29.67
C ARG A 609 -7.69 44.25 28.72
N VAL A 610 -7.57 45.37 27.98
CA VAL A 610 -6.92 45.46 26.65
C VAL A 610 -6.14 46.79 26.46
N GLU A 611 -4.87 46.71 25.99
CA GLU A 611 -4.01 47.76 25.34
C GLU A 611 -3.73 49.09 26.14
N TRP A 612 -2.89 50.10 25.76
CA TRP A 612 -2.26 50.58 24.49
C TRP A 612 -0.80 51.11 24.62
N LYS A 613 0.03 50.83 23.57
CA LYS A 613 1.19 51.57 22.97
C LYS A 613 2.17 52.45 23.78
N LYS A 614 3.49 52.30 23.49
CA LYS A 614 4.28 53.28 22.66
C LYS A 614 5.67 52.77 22.19
N THR A 615 6.24 53.45 21.19
CA THR A 615 7.40 53.05 20.35
C THR A 615 8.74 53.71 20.70
N LYS A 616 9.87 53.06 20.33
CA LYS A 616 11.14 53.72 19.93
C LYS A 616 11.91 52.88 18.90
N LEU A 617 13.03 53.39 18.38
CA LEU A 617 13.59 53.06 17.05
C LEU A 617 15.12 52.80 17.08
N THR A 618 15.65 52.16 16.02
CA THR A 618 17.10 51.85 15.75
C THR A 618 17.73 50.77 16.67
N TRP A 619 18.72 49.95 16.26
CA TRP A 619 19.65 50.00 15.11
C TRP A 619 19.73 48.67 14.31
N ARG A 620 20.45 48.68 13.17
CA ARG A 620 20.82 47.46 12.43
C ARG A 620 22.05 46.78 13.03
N SER A 621 21.95 45.50 13.33
CA SER A 621 23.07 44.55 13.40
C SER A 621 22.61 43.16 12.91
N ARG A 622 23.54 42.31 12.45
CA ARG A 622 23.28 40.90 12.17
C ARG A 622 23.77 40.09 13.39
N GLY A 623 22.93 39.25 13.98
CA GLY A 623 23.23 38.57 15.23
C GLY A 623 22.48 37.24 15.42
N MET A 624 23.01 36.42 16.33
CA MET A 624 22.52 35.08 16.69
C MET A 624 21.11 35.09 17.30
N ALA A 625 20.45 33.94 17.26
CA ALA A 625 19.17 33.68 17.91
C ALA A 625 19.26 32.42 18.78
N THR A 626 18.68 32.45 19.99
CA THR A 626 18.67 31.33 20.94
C THR A 626 17.24 30.84 21.18
N TYR A 627 17.04 29.53 21.05
CA TYR A 627 15.76 28.85 21.24
C TYR A 627 15.83 27.99 22.49
N LYS A 628 14.74 27.95 23.27
CA LYS A 628 14.63 27.10 24.47
C LYS A 628 13.93 25.81 24.12
N VAL A 629 14.65 24.69 24.20
CA VAL A 629 14.19 23.36 23.81
C VAL A 629 13.88 22.55 25.05
N THR A 630 12.61 22.26 25.28
CA THR A 630 12.14 21.46 26.42
C THR A 630 11.87 20.02 25.96
N VAL A 631 12.49 19.01 26.58
CA VAL A 631 12.33 17.60 26.21
C VAL A 631 11.72 16.81 27.36
N ALA A 632 10.65 16.05 27.08
CA ALA A 632 9.96 15.21 28.06
C ALA A 632 10.29 13.72 27.86
N THR A 633 10.74 13.06 28.92
CA THR A 633 11.05 11.61 28.96
C THR A 633 9.87 10.82 29.52
N GLY A 634 9.64 9.61 29.00
CA GLY A 634 8.55 8.72 29.39
C GLY A 634 8.50 8.40 30.89
N THR A 635 7.31 8.11 31.40
CA THR A 635 7.08 7.80 32.83
C THR A 635 7.14 6.31 33.17
N THR A 636 7.40 5.43 32.19
CA THR A 636 7.46 3.96 32.32
C THR A 636 8.87 3.44 32.69
N GLU A 637 9.00 2.18 33.11
CA GLU A 637 10.32 1.59 33.39
C GLU A 637 11.20 1.51 32.13
N TYR A 638 12.52 1.67 32.30
CA TYR A 638 13.55 1.78 31.25
C TYR A 638 13.35 2.94 30.25
N SER A 639 12.39 3.84 30.45
CA SER A 639 12.14 4.99 29.57
C SER A 639 13.26 6.04 29.57
N GLY A 640 14.14 6.05 30.59
CA GLY A 640 15.18 7.05 30.77
C GLY A 640 16.57 6.52 30.44
N THR A 641 17.47 7.41 30.02
CA THR A 641 18.77 7.08 29.45
C THR A 641 19.94 7.82 30.11
N ILE A 642 21.14 7.24 30.01
CA ILE A 642 22.43 7.89 30.27
C ILE A 642 23.32 7.98 29.01
N ASP A 643 22.79 7.61 27.84
CA ASP A 643 23.42 7.84 26.54
C ASP A 643 23.24 9.31 26.11
N SER A 644 24.14 9.82 25.27
CA SER A 644 24.16 11.26 24.92
C SER A 644 23.06 11.63 23.93
N VAL A 645 22.23 12.61 24.27
CA VAL A 645 21.16 13.13 23.41
C VAL A 645 21.54 14.50 22.83
N TYR A 646 21.22 14.72 21.56
CA TYR A 646 21.44 15.96 20.83
C TYR A 646 20.16 16.44 20.14
N ALA A 647 20.02 17.75 19.92
CA ALA A 647 18.97 18.32 19.08
C ALA A 647 19.52 19.24 17.98
N THR A 648 18.88 19.20 16.81
CA THR A 648 19.02 20.19 15.72
C THR A 648 17.65 20.77 15.41
N LEU A 649 17.50 22.10 15.45
CA LEU A 649 16.26 22.79 15.07
C LEU A 649 16.34 23.17 13.60
N ILE A 650 15.34 22.81 12.79
CA ILE A 650 15.30 23.09 11.34
C ILE A 650 14.07 23.94 11.05
N GLY A 651 14.26 25.13 10.50
CA GLY A 651 13.19 26.07 10.15
C GLY A 651 13.27 26.61 8.72
N GLU A 652 12.30 27.45 8.36
CA GLU A 652 12.15 28.06 7.03
C GLU A 652 13.38 28.82 6.52
N HIS A 653 14.28 29.25 7.40
CA HIS A 653 15.45 30.08 7.06
C HIS A 653 16.80 29.41 7.38
N GLY A 654 16.79 28.12 7.73
CA GLY A 654 18.00 27.33 7.97
C GLY A 654 17.88 26.38 9.15
N GLU A 655 19.01 25.93 9.68
CA GLU A 655 19.09 25.03 10.83
C GLU A 655 20.03 25.56 11.92
N SER A 656 19.78 25.18 13.17
CA SER A 656 20.71 25.39 14.28
C SER A 656 21.94 24.50 14.13
N LYS A 657 22.97 24.72 14.97
CA LYS A 657 23.94 23.64 15.18
C LYS A 657 23.27 22.49 15.95
N THR A 658 23.65 21.26 15.63
CA THR A 658 23.39 20.09 16.48
C THR A 658 24.02 20.33 17.85
N THR A 659 23.18 20.44 18.86
CA THR A 659 23.56 20.88 20.21
C THR A 659 23.37 19.71 21.18
N ALA A 660 24.37 19.42 22.01
CA ALA A 660 24.25 18.44 23.08
C ALA A 660 23.25 18.94 24.13
N LEU A 661 22.30 18.10 24.51
CA LEU A 661 21.29 18.43 25.51
C LEU A 661 21.80 18.00 26.89
N ASP A 662 22.71 18.80 27.45
CA ASP A 662 23.48 18.46 28.65
C ASP A 662 23.36 19.59 29.69
N ASN A 663 22.77 19.30 30.85
CA ASN A 663 22.69 20.19 32.00
C ASN A 663 23.53 19.67 33.16
N LEU A 664 23.76 20.52 34.17
CA LEU A 664 24.61 20.21 35.31
C LEU A 664 23.93 19.23 36.30
N GLY A 665 23.89 17.94 35.95
CA GLY A 665 23.25 16.88 36.73
C GLY A 665 23.17 15.52 36.03
N ARG A 666 21.99 14.88 36.06
CA ARG A 666 21.61 13.80 35.14
C ARG A 666 20.29 14.16 34.46
N ASP A 667 20.35 14.41 33.16
CA ASP A 667 19.21 14.57 32.29
C ASP A 667 18.51 13.24 31.97
N PHE A 668 17.46 13.28 31.15
CA PHE A 668 16.73 12.14 30.57
C PHE A 668 16.35 10.99 31.50
N ARG A 669 16.16 11.27 32.79
CA ARG A 669 15.64 10.29 33.75
C ARG A 669 14.15 10.05 33.52
N ARG A 670 13.68 8.84 33.85
CA ARG A 670 12.25 8.43 33.85
C ARG A 670 11.36 9.55 34.44
N GLY A 671 10.38 9.99 33.67
CA GLY A 671 9.39 11.00 34.04
C GLY A 671 9.90 12.44 34.14
N THR A 672 11.15 12.73 33.76
CA THR A 672 11.71 14.10 33.83
C THR A 672 11.46 14.91 32.57
N VAL A 673 11.41 16.22 32.75
CA VAL A 673 11.33 17.22 31.68
C VAL A 673 12.52 18.16 31.85
N GLY A 674 13.43 18.15 30.88
CA GLY A 674 14.62 19.02 30.86
C GLY A 674 14.43 20.18 29.89
N GLU A 675 15.14 21.29 30.10
CA GLU A 675 15.20 22.42 29.17
C GLU A 675 16.67 22.75 28.83
N TYR A 676 16.92 23.07 27.57
CA TYR A 676 18.25 23.28 27.00
C TYR A 676 18.23 24.48 26.04
N ASP A 677 19.31 25.26 26.00
CA ASP A 677 19.43 26.42 25.10
C ASP A 677 20.12 26.01 23.79
N VAL A 678 19.39 26.10 22.66
CA VAL A 678 19.88 25.74 21.33
C VAL A 678 20.06 27.00 20.48
N CYS A 679 21.30 27.25 20.06
CA CYS A 679 21.71 28.50 19.39
C CYS A 679 21.84 28.36 17.88
N SER A 680 21.39 29.38 17.15
CA SER A 680 21.60 29.56 15.71
C SER A 680 22.36 30.86 15.40
N SER A 681 23.10 30.83 14.29
CA SER A 681 23.79 32.02 13.75
C SER A 681 22.83 33.06 13.15
N VAL A 682 21.60 32.66 12.81
CA VAL A 682 20.53 33.49 12.25
C VAL A 682 19.16 33.07 12.80
N PRO A 683 18.16 33.97 12.88
CA PRO A 683 16.77 33.58 13.14
C PRO A 683 16.25 32.59 12.09
N LEU A 684 15.68 31.47 12.54
CA LEU A 684 15.37 30.30 11.69
C LEU A 684 14.01 30.35 10.96
N GLY A 685 13.20 31.40 11.16
CA GLY A 685 11.80 31.43 10.71
C GLY A 685 10.92 30.50 11.55
N GLU A 686 9.82 29.99 10.99
CA GLU A 686 9.06 28.90 11.62
C GLU A 686 9.91 27.62 11.66
N ILE A 687 10.00 26.98 12.83
CA ILE A 687 10.65 25.67 12.99
C ILE A 687 9.73 24.58 12.42
N LEU A 688 10.20 23.95 11.35
CA LEU A 688 9.51 22.92 10.58
C LEU A 688 9.76 21.51 11.16
N PHE A 689 10.94 21.28 11.75
CA PHE A 689 11.34 20.00 12.35
C PHE A 689 12.25 20.21 13.57
N VAL A 690 12.20 19.24 14.49
CA VAL A 690 13.25 19.02 15.49
C VAL A 690 13.88 17.66 15.20
N GLU A 691 15.16 17.62 14.87
CA GLU A 691 15.91 16.37 14.82
C GLU A 691 16.46 16.06 16.21
N LEU A 692 16.08 14.91 16.77
CA LEU A 692 16.70 14.35 17.97
C LEU A 692 17.64 13.21 17.56
N GLU A 693 18.80 13.12 18.19
CA GLU A 693 19.76 12.02 18.04
C GLU A 693 20.16 11.49 19.41
N LYS A 694 20.06 10.16 19.63
CA LYS A 694 20.67 9.46 20.77
C LYS A 694 21.92 8.72 20.29
N ARG A 695 23.07 8.97 20.92
CA ARG A 695 24.35 8.30 20.67
C ARG A 695 24.72 7.39 21.82
N GLN A 696 24.94 6.12 21.49
CA GLN A 696 25.13 5.04 22.44
C GLN A 696 26.49 5.13 23.15
N PHE A 697 26.46 5.15 24.49
CA PHE A 697 27.63 5.06 25.36
C PHE A 697 27.60 3.77 26.20
N VAL A 698 26.43 3.39 26.73
CA VAL A 698 26.23 2.17 27.52
C VAL A 698 25.20 1.23 26.89
N GLY A 699 24.23 1.74 26.13
CA GLY A 699 23.26 0.90 25.39
C GLY A 699 21.96 0.62 26.12
N ASP A 700 21.46 1.58 26.88
CA ASP A 700 20.06 1.59 27.30
C ASP A 700 19.11 2.00 26.14
N ASN A 701 17.81 1.95 26.39
CA ASN A 701 16.80 2.54 25.51
C ASN A 701 16.32 3.89 26.11
N TRP A 702 15.70 4.73 25.29
CA TRP A 702 15.11 5.99 25.75
C TRP A 702 13.73 6.19 25.13
N PHE A 703 12.71 6.51 25.92
CA PHE A 703 11.40 6.91 25.41
C PHE A 703 11.24 8.43 25.53
N CYS A 704 11.20 9.12 24.39
CA CYS A 704 10.87 10.54 24.35
C CYS A 704 9.38 10.72 24.06
N CYS A 705 8.67 11.45 24.94
CA CYS A 705 7.26 11.77 24.75
C CYS A 705 7.09 12.89 23.71
N TYR A 706 7.71 14.04 23.96
CA TYR A 706 7.62 15.21 23.09
C TYR A 706 8.81 16.15 23.29
N VAL A 707 9.00 17.04 22.31
CA VAL A 707 9.84 18.23 22.42
C VAL A 707 8.97 19.49 22.30
N LYS A 708 9.30 20.55 23.03
CA LYS A 708 8.75 21.89 22.84
C LYS A 708 9.87 22.85 22.48
N VAL A 709 9.58 23.79 21.59
CA VAL A 709 10.53 24.82 21.17
C VAL A 709 9.91 26.18 21.47
N ASN A 710 10.53 26.89 22.41
CA ASN A 710 10.23 28.27 22.76
C ASN A 710 11.14 29.20 21.93
N TYR A 711 10.51 30.16 21.25
CA TYR A 711 11.14 31.06 20.29
C TYR A 711 11.62 32.35 20.99
N PRO A 712 12.58 33.09 20.39
CA PRO A 712 13.03 34.40 20.91
C PRO A 712 11.92 35.46 21.10
N ASP A 713 10.77 35.30 20.45
CA ASP A 713 9.61 36.19 20.55
C ASP A 713 8.57 35.77 21.62
N GLY A 714 8.77 34.64 22.30
CA GLY A 714 7.85 34.08 23.29
C GLY A 714 6.84 33.07 22.73
N THR A 715 6.85 32.78 21.42
CA THR A 715 6.03 31.72 20.81
C THR A 715 6.51 30.34 21.27
N CYS A 716 5.59 29.39 21.47
CA CYS A 716 5.90 27.99 21.77
C CYS A 716 5.25 27.06 20.74
N LYS A 717 6.01 26.11 20.19
CA LYS A 717 5.48 25.02 19.34
C LYS A 717 5.84 23.66 19.92
N THR A 718 4.97 22.66 19.72
CA THR A 718 5.14 21.30 20.28
C THR A 718 5.33 20.27 19.18
N PHE A 719 6.29 19.37 19.39
CA PHE A 719 6.73 18.34 18.46
C PHE A 719 6.52 16.97 19.13
N PRO A 720 5.38 16.28 18.88
CA PRO A 720 5.14 14.92 19.35
C PRO A 720 6.26 13.96 18.96
N CYS A 721 6.62 13.05 19.85
CA CYS A 721 7.60 11.99 19.59
C CYS A 721 6.98 10.61 19.84
N TYR A 722 6.70 10.29 21.11
CA TYR A 722 6.11 9.04 21.58
C TYR A 722 6.77 7.77 21.00
N ARG A 723 8.11 7.73 21.04
CA ARG A 723 8.92 6.65 20.45
C ARG A 723 10.14 6.27 21.28
N TRP A 724 10.55 5.02 21.11
CA TRP A 724 11.76 4.43 21.67
C TRP A 724 12.97 4.65 20.77
N PHE A 725 13.98 5.35 21.27
CA PHE A 725 15.32 5.39 20.72
C PHE A 725 16.09 4.16 21.21
N VAL A 726 16.34 3.22 20.31
CA VAL A 726 17.04 1.95 20.59
C VAL A 726 18.45 2.02 20.01
N GLY A 727 19.47 1.92 20.86
CA GLY A 727 20.88 2.11 20.47
C GLY A 727 21.17 3.49 19.87
N ASN A 728 21.98 3.53 18.82
CA ASN A 728 22.23 4.76 18.03
C ASN A 728 21.05 5.05 17.10
N MET A 729 20.29 6.13 17.35
CA MET A 729 19.08 6.44 16.58
C MET A 729 18.85 7.95 16.44
N THR A 730 18.43 8.36 15.25
CA THR A 730 18.06 9.75 14.91
C THR A 730 16.61 9.79 14.42
N ILE A 731 15.80 10.72 14.92
CA ILE A 731 14.40 10.91 14.51
C ILE A 731 14.14 12.40 14.24
N ARG A 732 13.55 12.71 13.07
CA ARG A 732 13.02 14.05 12.75
C ARG A 732 11.57 14.15 13.20
N LEU A 733 11.35 14.84 14.30
CA LEU A 733 10.03 15.18 14.82
C LEU A 733 9.42 16.33 14.02
N ARG A 734 8.10 16.29 13.87
CA ARG A 734 7.30 17.32 13.24
C ARG A 734 6.52 18.09 14.28
N GLU A 735 6.27 19.37 14.02
CA GLU A 735 5.29 20.11 14.82
C GLU A 735 3.93 19.42 14.69
N GLY A 736 3.20 19.31 15.80
CA GLY A 736 2.05 18.42 15.92
C GLY A 736 0.86 18.76 15.03
N SER A 737 0.81 19.92 14.36
CA SER A 737 -0.32 20.28 13.49
C SER A 737 -0.61 19.17 12.48
N GLY A 738 -1.82 18.61 12.53
CA GLY A 738 -2.33 17.68 11.54
C GLY A 738 -2.54 18.37 10.20
N LYS A 739 -2.12 17.71 9.13
CA LYS A 739 -2.25 18.25 7.78
C LYS A 739 -2.75 17.16 6.86
N ALA A 740 -4.04 17.20 6.54
CA ALA A 740 -4.57 16.51 5.35
C ALA A 740 -3.71 16.97 4.16
N CYS A 741 -3.38 16.06 3.25
CA CYS A 741 -2.15 16.11 2.47
C CYS A 741 -1.92 17.48 1.78
N VAL A 742 -1.00 18.31 2.32
CA VAL A 742 -0.56 19.56 1.70
C VAL A 742 0.73 19.31 0.94
N SER A 743 0.77 19.70 -0.34
CA SER A 743 1.76 19.34 -1.38
C SER A 743 3.25 19.64 -1.10
N PHE A 744 3.60 20.25 0.03
CA PHE A 744 4.96 20.72 0.33
C PHE A 744 5.89 19.66 0.97
N LEU A 745 5.39 18.46 1.32
CA LEU A 745 6.01 17.63 2.38
C LEU A 745 6.58 16.27 1.95
N LEU A 746 6.40 15.86 0.70
CA LEU A 746 6.80 14.54 0.16
C LEU A 746 8.29 14.17 0.43
N LYS A 747 9.19 15.16 0.51
CA LYS A 747 10.64 14.93 0.73
C LYS A 747 11.01 14.26 2.06
N VAL A 748 10.14 14.28 3.08
CA VAL A 748 10.44 13.70 4.42
C VAL A 748 9.80 12.32 4.64
N TYR A 749 8.81 11.96 3.82
CA TYR A 749 8.05 10.70 3.96
C TYR A 749 8.90 9.47 3.66
N SER A 750 9.77 9.56 2.65
CA SER A 750 10.61 8.43 2.18
C SER A 750 11.55 7.85 3.25
N SER A 751 11.88 8.62 4.30
CA SER A 751 12.66 8.16 5.46
C SER A 751 11.85 7.42 6.53
N PHE A 752 10.51 7.58 6.59
CA PHE A 752 9.67 6.86 7.57
C PHE A 752 9.30 5.45 7.10
N ILE A 753 9.05 5.29 5.80
CA ILE A 753 8.60 4.02 5.18
C ILE A 753 9.58 2.85 5.44
N SER A 754 10.89 3.12 5.56
CA SER A 754 11.89 2.07 5.84
C SER A 754 11.73 1.40 7.22
N VAL A 755 11.06 2.03 8.19
CA VAL A 755 10.72 1.36 9.46
C VAL A 755 9.49 0.46 9.30
N TYR A 756 8.48 0.94 8.57
CA TYR A 756 7.23 0.21 8.32
C TYR A 756 7.38 -0.97 7.35
N SER A 757 8.49 -1.03 6.59
CA SER A 757 8.85 -2.21 5.77
C SER A 757 8.95 -3.52 6.56
N LYS A 758 9.13 -3.46 7.90
CA LYS A 758 9.11 -4.63 8.80
C LYS A 758 7.70 -5.11 9.17
N MET A 759 6.67 -4.28 8.99
CA MET A 759 5.27 -4.63 9.28
C MET A 759 4.66 -5.39 8.09
N MET A 760 4.97 -6.69 7.99
CA MET A 760 4.46 -7.58 6.95
C MET A 760 3.25 -8.40 7.42
N TRP A 761 2.54 -9.02 6.46
CA TRP A 761 1.27 -9.71 6.66
C TRP A 761 1.38 -11.25 6.47
N GLN A 762 0.87 -12.03 7.41
CA GLN A 762 1.00 -13.50 7.48
C GLN A 762 -0.36 -14.21 7.67
N THR A 763 -0.66 -15.27 6.90
CA THR A 763 -1.77 -16.18 7.28
C THR A 763 -1.28 -17.12 8.38
N TRP A 764 -1.69 -16.87 9.62
CA TRP A 764 -1.51 -17.81 10.73
C TRP A 764 -2.24 -19.15 10.50
N ARG A 765 -3.49 -19.10 10.04
CA ARG A 765 -4.30 -20.27 9.62
C ARG A 765 -5.30 -19.90 8.50
N PRO A 766 -5.59 -20.80 7.53
CA PRO A 766 -6.49 -20.50 6.41
C PRO A 766 -7.89 -20.03 6.84
N ALA A 767 -8.49 -19.12 6.07
CA ALA A 767 -9.82 -18.54 6.28
C ALA A 767 -10.04 -17.81 7.62
N ILE A 768 -8.97 -17.40 8.31
CA ILE A 768 -8.99 -16.51 9.48
C ILE A 768 -8.46 -15.12 9.07
N PRO A 769 -8.90 -14.00 9.68
CA PRO A 769 -8.20 -12.72 9.61
C PRO A 769 -6.70 -12.89 9.92
N LYS A 770 -5.89 -12.20 9.14
CA LYS A 770 -4.46 -12.50 9.04
C LYS A 770 -3.64 -11.44 9.77
N CYS A 771 -2.48 -11.84 10.25
CA CYS A 771 -1.78 -11.17 11.34
C CYS A 771 -0.42 -10.59 10.90
N ILE A 772 0.32 -10.04 11.87
CA ILE A 772 1.68 -9.58 11.67
C ILE A 772 2.63 -10.77 11.45
N ASP A 773 3.58 -10.61 10.52
CA ASP A 773 4.58 -11.62 10.16
C ASP A 773 5.80 -11.59 11.11
N VAL A 774 5.62 -12.15 12.31
CA VAL A 774 6.66 -12.28 13.34
C VAL A 774 6.71 -13.70 13.89
N ILE A 775 7.87 -14.11 14.41
CA ILE A 775 8.09 -15.44 15.01
C ILE A 775 8.02 -15.35 16.55
N SER A 776 8.41 -14.20 17.11
CA SER A 776 8.42 -13.89 18.53
C SER A 776 7.94 -12.46 18.81
N GLU A 777 7.63 -12.18 20.07
CA GLU A 777 7.36 -10.83 20.57
C GLU A 777 8.58 -9.88 20.50
N ASN A 778 9.79 -10.40 20.23
CA ASN A 778 11.02 -9.61 20.08
C ASN A 778 11.28 -9.17 18.63
N ASP A 779 10.56 -9.72 17.65
CA ASP A 779 10.60 -9.27 16.25
C ASP A 779 9.71 -8.03 16.02
N ILE A 780 8.82 -7.72 16.98
CA ILE A 780 7.98 -6.52 17.00
C ILE A 780 8.87 -5.30 17.35
N PRO A 781 8.83 -4.20 16.58
CA PRO A 781 9.59 -2.99 16.92
C PRO A 781 9.15 -2.40 18.26
N GLU A 782 10.12 -1.93 19.06
CA GLU A 782 9.93 -1.49 20.46
C GLU A 782 8.82 -0.43 20.63
N ASP A 783 8.60 0.44 19.63
CA ASP A 783 7.49 1.41 19.54
C ASP A 783 6.07 0.81 19.66
N TYR A 784 5.93 -0.50 19.43
CA TYR A 784 4.65 -1.21 19.37
C TYR A 784 4.57 -2.40 20.35
N ARG A 785 5.54 -2.47 21.27
CA ARG A 785 5.65 -3.49 22.31
C ARG A 785 4.98 -3.08 23.61
N PHE A 786 4.71 -4.07 24.46
CA PHE A 786 4.40 -3.81 25.85
C PHE A 786 5.56 -3.04 26.51
N ASN A 787 5.23 -1.92 27.16
CA ASN A 787 6.10 -1.29 28.16
C ASN A 787 6.57 -2.36 29.16
N TYR A 788 7.81 -2.30 29.64
CA TYR A 788 8.42 -3.37 30.44
C TYR A 788 7.59 -3.77 31.68
N GLU A 789 6.99 -2.80 32.38
CA GLU A 789 6.07 -3.00 33.52
C GLU A 789 4.78 -3.75 33.14
N LYS A 790 4.39 -3.73 31.87
CA LYS A 790 3.21 -4.41 31.30
C LYS A 790 3.55 -5.76 30.62
N ARG A 791 4.81 -6.20 30.52
CA ARG A 791 5.16 -7.41 29.72
C ARG A 791 4.57 -8.69 30.33
N ILE A 792 3.44 -9.13 29.76
CA ILE A 792 2.70 -10.31 30.18
C ILE A 792 3.27 -11.56 29.49
N ASP A 793 4.08 -12.30 30.25
CA ASP A 793 4.21 -13.76 30.05
C ASP A 793 2.95 -14.41 30.64
N PHE A 794 2.10 -14.98 29.79
CA PHE A 794 0.84 -15.62 30.19
C PHE A 794 1.05 -16.74 31.22
N LYS A 795 2.10 -17.55 31.10
CA LYS A 795 2.36 -18.68 32.01
C LYS A 795 2.93 -18.18 33.33
N LYS A 796 3.76 -17.13 33.34
CA LYS A 796 4.25 -16.45 34.56
C LYS A 796 3.14 -15.71 35.30
N SER A 797 2.27 -14.99 34.58
CA SER A 797 1.13 -14.28 35.15
C SER A 797 0.09 -15.24 35.74
N LEU A 798 -0.22 -16.36 35.06
CA LEU A 798 -1.03 -17.44 35.63
C LEU A 798 -0.40 -18.00 36.91
N ASN A 799 0.90 -18.30 36.88
CA ASN A 799 1.64 -18.77 38.07
C ASN A 799 1.69 -17.74 39.20
N ASN A 800 1.58 -16.44 38.94
CA ASN A 800 1.51 -15.41 39.99
C ASN A 800 0.09 -15.26 40.53
N ALA A 801 -0.92 -15.21 39.68
CA ALA A 801 -2.34 -15.22 40.09
C ALA A 801 -2.66 -16.42 41.00
N LEU A 802 -2.18 -17.62 40.67
CA LEU A 802 -2.33 -18.82 41.52
C LEU A 802 -1.64 -18.70 42.89
N LYS A 803 -0.60 -17.87 43.03
CA LYS A 803 0.06 -17.59 44.33
C LYS A 803 -0.68 -16.49 45.09
N GLU A 804 -1.13 -15.44 44.41
CA GLU A 804 -1.76 -14.24 45.00
C GLU A 804 -3.21 -14.49 45.43
N LEU A 805 -3.96 -15.32 44.68
CA LEU A 805 -5.26 -15.86 45.09
C LEU A 805 -5.15 -16.90 46.23
N LEU A 806 -3.93 -17.17 46.72
CA LEU A 806 -3.61 -18.12 47.79
C LEU A 806 -4.01 -19.58 47.48
N ILE A 807 -4.10 -19.94 46.19
CA ILE A 807 -4.43 -21.28 45.68
C ILE A 807 -3.26 -22.29 45.92
N LYS A 808 -2.20 -21.90 46.66
CA LYS A 808 -1.06 -22.75 47.02
C LYS A 808 -1.42 -24.07 47.69
N GLU A 809 -2.47 -24.12 48.50
CA GLU A 809 -2.94 -25.34 49.17
C GLU A 809 -3.65 -26.30 48.19
N LEU A 810 -4.18 -25.75 47.09
CA LEU A 810 -4.88 -26.46 46.02
C LEU A 810 -3.93 -26.90 44.88
N LEU A 811 -2.75 -26.27 44.72
CA LEU A 811 -1.72 -26.69 43.74
C LEU A 811 -1.38 -28.19 43.83
N ASN A 812 -1.40 -28.77 45.04
CA ASN A 812 -1.17 -30.19 45.28
C ASN A 812 -2.39 -31.10 45.02
N ASN A 813 -3.51 -30.55 44.54
CA ASN A 813 -4.81 -31.22 44.41
C ASN A 813 -5.54 -30.98 43.08
N PHE A 814 -4.91 -30.34 42.08
CA PHE A 814 -5.54 -29.87 40.83
C PHE A 814 -6.37 -30.89 40.01
N GLU A 815 -6.15 -32.19 40.20
CA GLU A 815 -6.86 -33.25 39.47
C GLU A 815 -8.10 -33.80 40.19
N LYS A 816 -8.35 -33.37 41.44
CA LYS A 816 -9.48 -33.82 42.27
C LYS A 816 -10.74 -32.99 41.99
N PRO A 817 -11.93 -33.61 41.99
CA PRO A 817 -13.19 -32.87 41.95
C PRO A 817 -13.46 -32.16 43.29
N TRP A 818 -14.05 -30.98 43.23
CA TRP A 818 -14.65 -30.27 44.36
C TRP A 818 -15.72 -31.14 45.06
N HIS A 819 -15.91 -30.98 46.37
CA HIS A 819 -16.80 -31.85 47.13
C HIS A 819 -18.17 -31.21 47.41
N ASP A 820 -18.21 -29.89 47.59
CA ASP A 820 -19.44 -29.09 47.77
C ASP A 820 -19.37 -27.78 46.94
N LEU A 821 -20.40 -26.93 47.00
CA LEU A 821 -20.38 -25.62 46.32
C LEU A 821 -19.59 -24.58 47.13
N GLU A 822 -19.56 -24.76 48.45
CA GLU A 822 -18.85 -23.96 49.43
C GLU A 822 -17.33 -24.01 49.18
N ASP A 823 -16.78 -25.12 48.69
CA ASP A 823 -15.40 -25.29 48.21
C ASP A 823 -15.04 -24.30 47.09
N PHE A 824 -15.93 -24.12 46.11
CA PHE A 824 -15.73 -23.09 45.09
C PHE A 824 -15.74 -21.69 45.70
N GLN A 825 -16.60 -21.43 46.69
CA GLN A 825 -16.62 -20.14 47.41
C GLN A 825 -15.32 -19.91 48.20
N ARG A 826 -14.77 -20.96 48.84
CA ARG A 826 -13.49 -20.94 49.59
C ARG A 826 -12.28 -20.59 48.69
N CYS A 827 -12.39 -20.77 47.37
CA CYS A 827 -11.36 -20.37 46.40
C CYS A 827 -11.37 -18.86 46.11
N LEU A 828 -12.53 -18.21 46.16
CA LEU A 828 -12.68 -16.77 45.98
C LEU A 828 -12.64 -16.06 47.35
N ARG A 829 -11.53 -16.21 48.10
CA ARG A 829 -11.36 -15.69 49.48
C ARG A 829 -11.64 -14.18 49.67
N LYS A 830 -11.65 -13.40 48.58
CA LYS A 830 -12.11 -12.01 48.50
C LYS A 830 -12.81 -11.78 47.14
N PRO A 831 -14.12 -12.04 47.01
CA PRO A 831 -14.81 -11.82 45.75
C PRO A 831 -15.02 -10.32 45.51
N SER A 832 -15.12 -9.90 44.24
CA SER A 832 -15.62 -8.56 43.92
C SER A 832 -17.12 -8.46 44.23
N PRO A 833 -17.70 -7.26 44.41
CA PRO A 833 -19.14 -7.12 44.66
C PRO A 833 -20.02 -7.78 43.59
N ILE A 834 -19.59 -7.75 42.32
CA ILE A 834 -20.28 -8.42 41.22
C ILE A 834 -20.11 -9.95 41.32
N ALA A 835 -18.92 -10.46 41.69
CA ALA A 835 -18.72 -11.89 41.87
C ALA A 835 -19.55 -12.43 43.05
N ALA A 836 -19.64 -11.69 44.17
CA ALA A 836 -20.51 -12.02 45.29
C ALA A 836 -21.99 -12.05 44.87
N TYR A 837 -22.45 -11.02 44.14
CA TYR A 837 -23.81 -10.97 43.61
C TYR A 837 -24.10 -12.14 42.65
N VAL A 838 -23.14 -12.55 41.81
CA VAL A 838 -23.25 -13.77 40.99
C VAL A 838 -23.35 -15.01 41.87
N MET A 839 -22.49 -15.16 42.89
CA MET A 839 -22.50 -16.32 43.81
C MET A 839 -23.84 -16.46 44.56
N GLU A 840 -24.52 -15.35 44.86
CA GLU A 840 -25.85 -15.31 45.48
C GLU A 840 -26.97 -15.59 44.46
N HIS A 841 -26.98 -14.90 43.31
CA HIS A 841 -28.14 -14.86 42.39
C HIS A 841 -28.03 -15.74 41.14
N TRP A 842 -26.93 -16.48 40.89
CA TRP A 842 -26.75 -17.27 39.64
C TRP A 842 -27.84 -18.30 39.34
N LYS A 843 -28.55 -18.79 40.37
CA LYS A 843 -29.68 -19.71 40.20
C LYS A 843 -30.92 -19.05 39.58
N GLU A 844 -31.10 -17.74 39.74
CA GLU A 844 -32.34 -17.04 39.37
C GLU A 844 -32.54 -16.93 37.85
N ASP A 845 -33.78 -17.18 37.41
CA ASP A 845 -34.17 -17.05 36.00
C ASP A 845 -34.10 -15.59 35.50
N SER A 846 -34.45 -14.64 36.36
CA SER A 846 -34.28 -13.19 36.14
C SER A 846 -32.82 -12.81 35.93
N PHE A 847 -31.91 -13.33 36.75
CA PHE A 847 -30.48 -13.03 36.64
C PHE A 847 -29.78 -13.80 35.50
N PHE A 848 -30.26 -15.00 35.18
CA PHE A 848 -29.84 -15.74 33.98
C PHE A 848 -30.23 -14.99 32.70
N GLY A 849 -31.47 -14.54 32.58
CA GLY A 849 -31.93 -13.73 31.45
C GLY A 849 -31.22 -12.38 31.36
N TYR A 850 -31.04 -11.69 32.49
CA TYR A 850 -30.29 -10.43 32.59
C TYR A 850 -28.88 -10.51 31.99
N GLN A 851 -28.20 -11.65 32.12
CA GLN A 851 -26.84 -11.83 31.59
C GLN A 851 -26.75 -11.81 30.05
N PHE A 852 -27.82 -12.10 29.31
CA PHE A 852 -27.84 -11.94 27.84
C PHE A 852 -28.01 -10.47 27.40
N LEU A 853 -28.38 -9.59 28.32
CA LEU A 853 -28.50 -8.14 28.11
C LEU A 853 -27.30 -7.37 28.66
N ASN A 854 -26.77 -7.79 29.81
CA ASN A 854 -25.84 -7.01 30.62
C ASN A 854 -24.70 -7.84 31.26
N GLY A 855 -24.54 -9.10 30.86
CA GLY A 855 -23.39 -9.94 31.21
C GLY A 855 -22.24 -9.82 30.20
N CYS A 856 -21.30 -10.76 30.22
CA CYS A 856 -20.07 -10.67 29.43
C CYS A 856 -20.27 -10.77 27.89
N ASN A 857 -21.29 -11.50 27.41
CA ASN A 857 -21.56 -11.65 25.97
C ASN A 857 -22.98 -11.18 25.58
N PRO A 858 -23.29 -9.89 25.67
CA PRO A 858 -24.64 -9.35 25.50
C PRO A 858 -25.04 -9.22 24.01
N ARG A 859 -24.64 -10.19 23.16
CA ARG A 859 -24.78 -10.17 21.69
C ARG A 859 -25.62 -11.32 21.09
N MET A 860 -25.78 -12.44 21.79
CA MET A 860 -26.40 -13.65 21.18
C MET A 860 -27.93 -13.61 21.05
N ILE A 861 -28.60 -12.68 21.74
CA ILE A 861 -30.07 -12.57 21.76
C ILE A 861 -30.63 -11.91 20.49
N LYS A 862 -31.68 -12.49 19.91
CA LYS A 862 -32.44 -11.95 18.75
C LYS A 862 -33.95 -12.10 19.00
N SER A 863 -34.79 -11.24 18.41
CA SER A 863 -36.24 -11.42 18.52
C SER A 863 -36.76 -12.66 17.77
N CYS A 864 -37.81 -13.27 18.30
CA CYS A 864 -38.32 -14.56 17.84
C CYS A 864 -39.83 -14.49 17.54
N TYR A 865 -40.15 -14.12 16.29
CA TYR A 865 -41.52 -14.08 15.76
C TYR A 865 -42.05 -15.46 15.31
N CYS A 866 -41.16 -16.43 15.14
CA CYS A 866 -41.48 -17.80 14.75
C CYS A 866 -40.39 -18.74 15.30
N LEU A 867 -40.79 -19.88 15.88
CA LEU A 867 -39.85 -20.85 16.44
C LEU A 867 -39.03 -21.55 15.33
N PRO A 868 -37.74 -21.84 15.56
CA PRO A 868 -36.97 -22.72 14.69
C PRO A 868 -37.63 -24.09 14.56
N LYS A 869 -37.64 -24.68 13.36
CA LYS A 869 -38.20 -26.03 13.12
C LYS A 869 -37.55 -27.12 13.98
N ASN A 870 -36.32 -26.88 14.41
CA ASN A 870 -35.49 -27.75 15.24
C ASN A 870 -35.55 -27.39 16.74
N PHE A 871 -36.51 -26.57 17.17
CA PHE A 871 -36.78 -26.27 18.59
C PHE A 871 -38.31 -26.27 18.85
N PRO A 872 -38.94 -27.46 18.92
CA PRO A 872 -40.39 -27.64 18.91
C PRO A 872 -41.06 -27.33 20.26
N VAL A 873 -40.82 -26.14 20.81
CA VAL A 873 -41.49 -25.64 22.02
C VAL A 873 -42.99 -25.51 21.75
N THR A 874 -43.81 -26.20 22.54
CA THR A 874 -45.27 -26.12 22.43
C THR A 874 -45.84 -24.98 23.28
N LYS A 875 -47.11 -24.62 23.04
CA LYS A 875 -47.83 -23.63 23.85
C LYS A 875 -47.93 -24.09 25.30
N ASP A 876 -48.35 -25.32 25.50
CA ASP A 876 -48.66 -25.90 26.81
C ASP A 876 -47.42 -26.00 27.71
N MET A 877 -46.26 -26.33 27.12
CA MET A 877 -44.94 -26.34 27.81
C MET A 877 -44.62 -25.02 28.52
N VAL A 878 -44.91 -23.87 27.89
CA VAL A 878 -44.54 -22.55 28.44
C VAL A 878 -45.71 -21.79 29.05
N GLN A 879 -46.94 -22.31 28.94
CA GLN A 879 -48.17 -21.63 29.35
C GLN A 879 -48.22 -21.33 30.86
N ALA A 880 -47.59 -22.18 31.68
CA ALA A 880 -47.44 -21.96 33.12
C ALA A 880 -46.57 -20.73 33.43
N THR A 881 -45.44 -20.57 32.73
CA THR A 881 -44.49 -19.46 32.91
C THR A 881 -45.00 -18.15 32.31
N LEU A 882 -45.80 -18.22 31.23
CA LEU A 882 -46.48 -17.06 30.62
C LEU A 882 -47.69 -16.57 31.44
N GLY A 883 -48.33 -17.47 32.20
CA GLY A 883 -49.56 -17.19 32.94
C GLY A 883 -50.82 -17.15 32.05
N SER A 884 -52.00 -17.17 32.66
CA SER A 884 -53.29 -17.36 31.97
C SER A 884 -53.78 -16.19 31.11
N GLN A 885 -53.13 -15.02 31.19
CA GLN A 885 -53.55 -13.80 30.49
C GLN A 885 -53.08 -13.75 29.02
N THR A 886 -52.06 -14.54 28.67
CA THR A 886 -51.45 -14.54 27.32
C THR A 886 -51.10 -15.94 26.84
N THR A 887 -50.57 -16.06 25.62
CA THR A 887 -50.13 -17.31 24.99
C THR A 887 -48.88 -17.08 24.15
N LEU A 888 -48.10 -18.13 23.87
CA LEU A 888 -46.85 -18.01 23.12
C LEU A 888 -47.03 -17.31 21.75
N ASP A 889 -48.12 -17.60 21.03
CA ASP A 889 -48.44 -16.93 19.74
C ASP A 889 -48.70 -15.42 19.90
N LYS A 890 -49.32 -14.99 21.01
CA LYS A 890 -49.58 -13.58 21.29
C LYS A 890 -48.26 -12.86 21.58
N GLU A 891 -47.43 -13.45 22.45
CA GLU A 891 -46.16 -12.84 22.84
C GLU A 891 -45.12 -12.85 21.70
N MET A 892 -45.09 -13.88 20.85
CA MET A 892 -44.28 -13.85 19.61
C MET A 892 -44.76 -12.76 18.65
N LYS A 893 -46.07 -12.52 18.52
CA LYS A 893 -46.62 -11.44 17.65
C LYS A 893 -46.44 -10.04 18.22
N ALA A 894 -46.45 -9.88 19.54
CA ALA A 894 -46.00 -8.66 20.21
C ALA A 894 -44.47 -8.49 20.14
N GLY A 895 -43.74 -9.59 19.93
CA GLY A 895 -42.28 -9.65 19.89
C GLY A 895 -41.62 -9.65 21.28
N ASN A 896 -42.38 -9.95 22.33
CA ASN A 896 -41.85 -10.10 23.70
C ASN A 896 -41.07 -11.42 23.89
N ILE A 897 -41.03 -12.28 22.86
CA ILE A 897 -40.29 -13.54 22.83
C ILE A 897 -38.98 -13.35 22.04
N TYR A 898 -37.91 -13.88 22.60
CA TYR A 898 -36.54 -13.79 22.09
C TYR A 898 -35.89 -15.17 22.06
N LEU A 899 -34.88 -15.33 21.22
CA LEU A 899 -34.12 -16.56 21.05
C LEU A 899 -32.64 -16.26 21.23
N VAL A 900 -31.95 -17.15 21.94
CA VAL A 900 -30.49 -17.28 21.96
C VAL A 900 -30.19 -18.66 21.36
N ASP A 901 -29.26 -18.73 20.41
CA ASP A 901 -29.08 -19.89 19.53
C ASP A 901 -27.59 -20.08 19.19
N TYR A 902 -27.04 -21.21 19.63
CA TYR A 902 -25.62 -21.56 19.51
C TYR A 902 -25.35 -22.58 18.40
N CYS A 903 -26.16 -22.62 17.33
CA CYS A 903 -25.94 -23.50 16.17
C CYS A 903 -24.52 -23.44 15.57
N ILE A 904 -23.78 -22.35 15.80
CA ILE A 904 -22.38 -22.23 15.38
C ILE A 904 -21.44 -23.25 16.07
N LEU A 905 -21.79 -23.77 17.26
CA LEU A 905 -21.08 -24.81 17.98
C LEU A 905 -21.43 -26.24 17.51
N GLU A 906 -22.43 -26.42 16.64
CA GLU A 906 -22.91 -27.76 16.25
C GLU A 906 -21.82 -28.58 15.55
N GLY A 907 -21.40 -29.70 16.14
CA GLY A 907 -20.31 -30.52 15.60
C GLY A 907 -18.94 -29.83 15.61
N ILE A 908 -18.70 -28.87 16.52
CA ILE A 908 -17.34 -28.45 16.86
C ILE A 908 -16.66 -29.57 17.68
N PRO A 909 -15.42 -30.00 17.35
CA PRO A 909 -14.68 -30.95 18.16
C PRO A 909 -14.50 -30.47 19.60
N ALA A 910 -14.74 -31.37 20.55
CA ALA A 910 -14.46 -31.13 21.96
C ALA A 910 -13.03 -31.57 22.32
N ASN A 911 -12.39 -30.81 23.21
CA ASN A 911 -11.00 -30.98 23.62
C ASN A 911 -10.79 -32.22 24.53
N VAL A 912 -9.53 -32.59 24.76
CA VAL A 912 -9.12 -33.60 25.75
C VAL A 912 -8.19 -32.95 26.76
N ILE A 913 -8.65 -32.80 28.00
CA ILE A 913 -7.91 -32.15 29.10
C ILE A 913 -7.51 -33.23 30.11
N ASN A 914 -6.21 -33.32 30.42
CA ASN A 914 -5.62 -34.30 31.35
C ASN A 914 -6.11 -35.75 31.07
N GLY A 915 -6.15 -36.13 29.79
CA GLY A 915 -6.61 -37.44 29.32
C GLY A 915 -8.14 -37.66 29.35
N LYS A 916 -8.92 -36.67 29.81
CA LYS A 916 -10.39 -36.74 29.93
C LYS A 916 -11.06 -35.95 28.80
N TRP A 917 -11.93 -36.63 28.06
CA TRP A 917 -12.79 -36.01 27.05
C TRP A 917 -13.65 -34.90 27.66
N GLN A 918 -13.64 -33.74 27.01
CA GLN A 918 -14.54 -32.64 27.30
C GLN A 918 -15.78 -32.73 26.42
N TYR A 919 -16.75 -31.85 26.66
CA TYR A 919 -18.00 -31.79 25.91
C TYR A 919 -18.29 -30.36 25.47
N VAL A 920 -18.94 -30.23 24.31
CA VAL A 920 -19.43 -28.97 23.75
C VAL A 920 -20.87 -29.21 23.29
N THR A 921 -21.75 -28.25 23.57
CA THR A 921 -23.17 -28.29 23.25
C THR A 921 -23.53 -27.11 22.36
N ALA A 922 -24.62 -27.23 21.59
CA ALA A 922 -25.11 -26.18 20.70
C ALA A 922 -26.56 -25.78 21.03
N PRO A 923 -26.83 -25.24 22.23
CA PRO A 923 -28.18 -25.08 22.73
C PRO A 923 -29.02 -24.03 21.98
N LEU A 924 -30.33 -24.15 22.15
CA LEU A 924 -31.31 -23.10 21.90
C LEU A 924 -32.01 -22.73 23.21
N CYS A 925 -32.13 -21.44 23.49
CA CYS A 925 -32.78 -20.91 24.69
C CYS A 925 -33.84 -19.88 24.30
N LEU A 926 -35.11 -20.18 24.61
CA LEU A 926 -36.24 -19.28 24.41
C LEU A 926 -36.40 -18.38 25.64
N LEU A 927 -36.60 -17.08 25.43
CA LEU A 927 -36.66 -16.06 26.47
C LEU A 927 -37.90 -15.16 26.30
N TYR A 928 -38.39 -14.57 27.39
CA TYR A 928 -39.59 -13.72 27.44
C TYR A 928 -39.32 -12.45 28.27
N ASP A 929 -39.59 -11.27 27.72
CA ASP A 929 -39.53 -9.99 28.46
C ASP A 929 -40.78 -9.84 29.35
N HIS A 930 -40.77 -10.56 30.48
CA HIS A 930 -41.91 -10.68 31.37
C HIS A 930 -42.16 -9.35 32.11
N PRO A 931 -43.37 -8.74 32.03
CA PRO A 931 -43.64 -7.38 32.47
C PRO A 931 -43.14 -6.97 33.87
N MET A 932 -43.16 -7.88 34.84
CA MET A 932 -42.66 -7.65 36.22
C MET A 932 -41.26 -8.20 36.53
N LYS A 933 -40.76 -9.17 35.74
CA LYS A 933 -39.53 -9.93 36.05
C LYS A 933 -38.35 -9.54 35.15
N GLY A 934 -38.61 -8.77 34.09
CA GLY A 934 -37.67 -8.56 32.99
C GLY A 934 -37.51 -9.82 32.15
N LEU A 935 -36.40 -9.92 31.42
CA LEU A 935 -36.11 -11.06 30.57
C LEU A 935 -35.90 -12.33 31.41
N ILE A 936 -36.72 -13.36 31.18
CA ILE A 936 -36.62 -14.68 31.80
C ILE A 936 -36.58 -15.79 30.75
N PRO A 937 -35.88 -16.90 30.98
CA PRO A 937 -35.97 -18.10 30.15
C PRO A 937 -37.35 -18.77 30.24
N LEU A 938 -37.82 -19.30 29.11
CA LEU A 938 -39.03 -20.12 28.99
C LEU A 938 -38.74 -21.60 28.74
N ALA A 939 -37.71 -21.89 27.94
CA ALA A 939 -37.39 -23.24 27.48
C ALA A 939 -35.93 -23.34 27.02
N ILE A 940 -35.28 -24.48 27.24
CA ILE A 940 -33.90 -24.76 26.79
C ILE A 940 -33.84 -26.14 26.14
N GLN A 941 -33.25 -26.24 24.95
CA GLN A 941 -32.88 -27.52 24.31
C GLN A 941 -31.35 -27.54 24.17
N ILE A 942 -30.68 -28.61 24.60
CA ILE A 942 -29.20 -28.59 24.80
C ILE A 942 -28.42 -28.79 23.49
N GLN A 943 -28.95 -29.55 22.54
CA GLN A 943 -28.39 -29.69 21.19
C GLN A 943 -29.37 -29.18 20.11
N GLN A 944 -28.85 -28.89 18.92
CA GLN A 944 -29.65 -28.34 17.80
C GLN A 944 -30.74 -29.29 17.28
N LYS A 945 -30.52 -30.61 17.34
CA LYS A 945 -31.45 -31.61 16.80
C LYS A 945 -32.40 -32.12 17.90
N PRO A 946 -33.73 -32.01 17.76
CA PRO A 946 -34.67 -32.66 18.68
C PRO A 946 -34.57 -34.19 18.58
N ASP A 947 -34.42 -34.85 19.72
CA ASP A 947 -34.58 -36.30 19.88
C ASP A 947 -34.92 -36.66 21.34
N GLN A 948 -35.19 -37.93 21.61
CA GLN A 948 -35.64 -38.42 22.93
C GLN A 948 -34.59 -38.25 24.04
N ASN A 949 -33.31 -38.07 23.69
CA ASN A 949 -32.20 -37.88 24.64
C ASN A 949 -31.77 -36.41 24.75
N ASN A 950 -32.39 -35.51 23.96
CA ASN A 950 -32.20 -34.06 23.98
C ASN A 950 -33.55 -33.37 24.24
N PRO A 951 -34.11 -33.48 25.47
CA PRO A 951 -35.40 -32.90 25.80
C PRO A 951 -35.37 -31.36 25.82
N ILE A 952 -36.57 -30.78 25.76
CA ILE A 952 -36.79 -29.37 26.04
C ILE A 952 -37.02 -29.22 27.54
N PHE A 953 -36.04 -28.65 28.25
CA PHE A 953 -36.12 -28.33 29.66
C PHE A 953 -36.91 -27.03 29.89
N LEU A 954 -37.60 -26.93 31.02
CA LEU A 954 -38.53 -25.87 31.39
C LEU A 954 -38.32 -25.40 32.85
N PRO A 955 -38.72 -24.16 33.22
CA PRO A 955 -38.73 -23.69 34.61
C PRO A 955 -39.62 -24.49 35.58
N SER A 956 -40.44 -25.41 35.06
CA SER A 956 -41.33 -26.30 35.82
C SER A 956 -40.70 -27.66 36.15
N ASP A 957 -39.53 -27.97 35.58
CA ASP A 957 -38.82 -29.22 35.78
C ASP A 957 -38.12 -29.24 37.16
N PRO A 958 -37.58 -30.38 37.63
CA PRO A 958 -36.85 -30.43 38.91
C PRO A 958 -35.71 -29.40 38.95
N GLU A 959 -35.51 -28.74 40.10
CA GLU A 959 -34.62 -27.57 40.24
C GLU A 959 -33.23 -27.81 39.62
N LEU A 960 -32.65 -28.99 39.86
CA LEU A 960 -31.31 -29.34 39.39
C LEU A 960 -31.26 -29.61 37.88
N ASP A 961 -32.32 -30.15 37.27
CA ASP A 961 -32.38 -30.38 35.82
C ASP A 961 -32.48 -29.04 35.08
N TRP A 962 -33.35 -28.14 35.56
CA TRP A 962 -33.45 -26.78 35.03
C TRP A 962 -32.17 -25.97 35.24
N LEU A 963 -31.53 -26.11 36.40
CA LEU A 963 -30.26 -25.44 36.70
C LEU A 963 -29.13 -25.97 35.80
N LEU A 964 -29.06 -27.28 35.57
CA LEU A 964 -28.07 -27.90 34.68
C LEU A 964 -28.28 -27.49 33.21
N ALA A 965 -29.54 -27.41 32.75
CA ALA A 965 -29.86 -26.89 31.42
C ALA A 965 -29.37 -25.44 31.25
N LYS A 966 -29.62 -24.57 32.24
CA LYS A 966 -29.07 -23.20 32.29
C LYS A 966 -27.53 -23.20 32.29
N MET A 967 -26.89 -24.07 33.06
CA MET A 967 -25.42 -24.18 33.09
C MET A 967 -24.84 -24.56 31.72
N TRP A 968 -25.46 -25.46 30.96
CA TRP A 968 -25.03 -25.77 29.59
C TRP A 968 -25.18 -24.59 28.63
N VAL A 969 -26.21 -23.75 28.80
CA VAL A 969 -26.32 -22.49 28.02
C VAL A 969 -25.22 -21.51 28.41
N ARG A 970 -24.84 -21.38 29.69
CA ARG A 970 -23.69 -20.54 30.11
C ARG A 970 -22.33 -21.12 29.66
N HIS A 971 -22.20 -22.44 29.53
CA HIS A 971 -21.01 -23.09 28.96
C HIS A 971 -20.86 -22.79 27.46
N ALA A 972 -21.94 -22.94 26.68
CA ALA A 972 -21.97 -22.59 25.26
C ALA A 972 -21.72 -21.09 25.02
N GLU A 973 -22.34 -20.23 25.85
CA GLU A 973 -22.04 -18.80 25.91
C GLU A 973 -20.54 -18.55 26.10
N PHE A 974 -19.90 -19.20 27.07
CA PHE A 974 -18.47 -19.01 27.33
C PHE A 974 -17.59 -19.41 26.12
N GLN A 975 -17.91 -20.50 25.41
CA GLN A 975 -17.16 -20.87 24.20
C GLN A 975 -17.27 -19.79 23.11
N VAL A 976 -18.49 -19.28 22.86
CA VAL A 976 -18.72 -18.24 21.84
C VAL A 976 -18.19 -16.87 22.29
N TYR A 977 -18.28 -16.56 23.58
CA TYR A 977 -17.72 -15.35 24.17
C TYR A 977 -16.21 -15.28 23.92
N GLU A 978 -15.44 -16.25 24.42
CA GLU A 978 -13.98 -16.19 24.34
C GLU A 978 -13.46 -16.33 22.90
N VAL A 979 -14.02 -17.26 22.11
CA VAL A 979 -13.50 -17.53 20.76
C VAL A 979 -13.99 -16.52 19.73
N LEU A 980 -15.26 -16.08 19.79
CA LEU A 980 -15.86 -15.25 18.75
C LEU A 980 -16.06 -13.79 19.19
N SER A 981 -16.76 -13.53 20.30
CA SER A 981 -17.01 -12.14 20.72
C SER A 981 -15.76 -11.41 21.23
N HIS A 982 -14.82 -12.14 21.82
CA HIS A 982 -13.56 -11.63 22.36
C HIS A 982 -12.43 -11.84 21.34
N LEU A 983 -11.90 -13.05 21.17
CA LEU A 983 -10.73 -13.30 20.31
C LEU A 983 -10.93 -12.86 18.85
N LEU A 984 -12.00 -13.28 18.18
CA LEU A 984 -12.22 -12.87 16.78
C LEU A 984 -12.64 -11.40 16.67
N HIS A 985 -13.77 -11.03 17.28
CA HIS A 985 -14.45 -9.76 17.04
C HIS A 985 -13.79 -8.54 17.69
N THR A 986 -12.97 -8.70 18.73
CA THR A 986 -12.09 -7.60 19.20
C THR A 986 -10.65 -7.83 18.78
N HIS A 987 -9.98 -8.88 19.24
CA HIS A 987 -8.52 -9.02 19.08
C HIS A 987 -8.06 -9.15 17.62
N LEU A 988 -8.51 -10.18 16.89
CA LEU A 988 -8.01 -10.47 15.54
C LEU A 988 -8.47 -9.41 14.52
N VAL A 989 -9.69 -8.88 14.67
CA VAL A 989 -10.20 -7.78 13.86
C VAL A 989 -9.46 -6.46 14.14
N SER A 990 -9.15 -6.15 15.40
CA SER A 990 -8.39 -4.92 15.73
C SER A 990 -6.94 -5.01 15.26
N GLU A 991 -6.31 -6.19 15.31
CA GLU A 991 -4.96 -6.40 14.78
C GLU A 991 -4.87 -6.18 13.27
N VAL A 992 -5.87 -6.60 12.49
CA VAL A 992 -5.98 -6.22 11.08
C VAL A 992 -5.93 -4.71 10.96
N PHE A 993 -6.74 -3.97 11.74
CA PHE A 993 -6.70 -2.51 11.75
C PHE A 993 -5.38 -1.96 12.29
N CYS A 994 -4.61 -2.64 13.15
CA CYS A 994 -3.30 -2.17 13.60
C CYS A 994 -2.25 -2.20 12.49
N ILE A 995 -2.11 -3.34 11.79
CA ILE A 995 -1.07 -3.55 10.77
C ILE A 995 -1.32 -2.66 9.56
N ALA A 996 -2.56 -2.68 9.08
CA ALA A 996 -3.18 -1.71 8.20
C ALA A 996 -2.72 -0.26 8.44
N THR A 997 -2.94 0.18 9.67
CA THR A 997 -2.70 1.53 10.17
C THR A 997 -1.23 1.85 10.17
N MET A 998 -0.42 0.97 10.76
CA MET A 998 1.03 1.16 10.87
C MET A 998 1.76 1.21 9.54
N ARG A 999 1.29 0.48 8.52
CA ARG A 999 1.98 0.36 7.23
C ARG A 999 1.85 1.58 6.32
N GLN A 1000 0.66 2.18 6.22
CA GLN A 1000 0.24 2.83 4.97
C GLN A 1000 0.19 4.37 5.01
N LEU A 1001 0.37 5.00 6.16
CA LEU A 1001 0.36 6.47 6.28
C LEU A 1001 1.62 6.95 7.04
N PRO A 1002 1.79 8.25 7.31
CA PRO A 1002 2.93 8.78 8.07
C PRO A 1002 2.56 9.23 9.49
N ALA A 1003 3.57 9.41 10.34
CA ALA A 1003 3.47 10.10 11.64
C ALA A 1003 3.20 11.62 11.55
N VAL A 1004 2.29 12.08 10.67
CA VAL A 1004 1.84 13.49 10.56
C VAL A 1004 0.44 13.69 9.94
N HIS A 1005 -0.15 12.67 9.31
CA HIS A 1005 -1.51 12.73 8.74
C HIS A 1005 -2.54 13.13 9.83
N PRO A 1006 -3.69 13.77 9.52
CA PRO A 1006 -4.79 14.01 10.48
C PRO A 1006 -5.40 12.70 10.98
N VAL A 1007 -5.20 11.64 10.22
CA VAL A 1007 -5.36 10.29 10.72
C VAL A 1007 -4.00 9.59 10.65
N TYR A 1008 -2.98 10.23 11.21
CA TYR A 1008 -2.22 9.67 12.32
C TYR A 1008 -2.69 10.29 13.63
N LYS A 1009 -3.83 11.01 13.68
CA LYS A 1009 -4.18 11.84 14.84
C LYS A 1009 -5.48 11.39 15.56
N LEU A 1010 -5.87 10.11 15.39
CA LEU A 1010 -7.08 9.47 15.94
C LEU A 1010 -6.89 8.01 16.51
N LEU A 1011 -6.61 6.98 15.70
CA LEU A 1011 -6.74 5.54 16.05
C LEU A 1011 -5.71 4.79 16.95
N PHE A 1012 -4.37 4.95 16.84
CA PHE A 1012 -3.41 4.06 17.53
C PHE A 1012 -3.37 3.98 19.08
N PRO A 1013 -3.95 4.88 19.92
CA PRO A 1013 -4.03 4.58 21.35
C PRO A 1013 -5.00 3.43 21.58
N HIS A 1014 -5.96 3.28 20.66
CA HIS A 1014 -6.87 2.14 20.52
C HIS A 1014 -6.21 0.96 19.77
N MET A 1015 -4.88 0.98 19.57
CA MET A 1015 -4.05 -0.08 18.95
C MET A 1015 -2.77 -0.36 19.75
N HIS A 1016 -2.45 0.47 20.75
CA HIS A 1016 -1.36 0.25 21.68
C HIS A 1016 -1.47 -1.15 22.29
N ASP A 1017 -0.33 -1.80 22.55
CA ASP A 1017 -0.20 -3.19 23.01
C ASP A 1017 -0.82 -4.29 22.10
N THR A 1018 -1.63 -3.97 21.08
CA THR A 1018 -2.48 -4.95 20.36
C THR A 1018 -1.68 -5.96 19.53
N LEU A 1019 -0.55 -5.54 18.93
CA LEU A 1019 0.30 -6.45 18.16
C LEU A 1019 1.05 -7.45 19.05
N GLU A 1020 1.54 -7.01 20.20
CA GLU A 1020 2.25 -7.89 21.13
C GLU A 1020 1.28 -8.84 21.85
N ILE A 1021 0.12 -8.37 22.33
CA ILE A 1021 -0.83 -9.27 23.02
C ILE A 1021 -1.37 -10.37 22.10
N ASN A 1022 -1.66 -10.07 20.83
CA ASN A 1022 -2.12 -11.08 19.87
C ASN A 1022 -1.01 -12.06 19.48
N THR A 1023 0.24 -11.59 19.39
CA THR A 1023 1.41 -12.46 19.13
C THR A 1023 1.68 -13.37 20.33
N ASN A 1024 1.71 -12.82 21.55
CA ASN A 1024 1.81 -13.60 22.78
C ASN A 1024 0.63 -14.57 22.95
N ALA A 1025 -0.57 -14.22 22.49
CA ALA A 1025 -1.71 -15.14 22.48
C ALA A 1025 -1.47 -16.30 21.50
N ARG A 1026 -1.08 -16.03 20.25
CA ARG A 1026 -0.74 -17.06 19.24
C ARG A 1026 0.37 -18.01 19.69
N LEU A 1027 1.32 -17.53 20.50
CA LEU A 1027 2.45 -18.32 21.01
C LEU A 1027 2.08 -19.11 22.29
N ASN A 1028 1.45 -18.47 23.27
CA ASN A 1028 1.35 -19.00 24.65
C ASN A 1028 -0.08 -19.31 25.12
N LEU A 1029 -1.11 -18.77 24.47
CA LEU A 1029 -2.52 -18.98 24.85
C LEU A 1029 -3.22 -19.97 23.91
N ILE A 1030 -3.26 -19.68 22.61
CA ILE A 1030 -4.03 -20.43 21.60
C ILE A 1030 -3.17 -21.33 20.70
N SER A 1031 -1.92 -21.56 21.07
CA SER A 1031 -1.04 -22.52 20.39
C SER A 1031 -1.38 -23.97 20.76
N GLU A 1032 -0.80 -24.92 20.03
CA GLU A 1032 -0.94 -26.36 20.26
C GLU A 1032 -0.39 -26.82 21.63
N ASN A 1033 0.35 -25.95 22.35
CA ASN A 1033 0.83 -26.14 23.72
C ASN A 1033 0.51 -24.92 24.62
N GLY A 1034 -0.55 -24.19 24.30
CA GLY A 1034 -1.02 -22.98 24.99
C GLY A 1034 -2.14 -23.25 25.99
N ILE A 1035 -2.29 -22.33 26.95
CA ILE A 1035 -3.21 -22.46 28.11
C ILE A 1035 -4.66 -22.74 27.68
N PHE A 1036 -5.12 -22.23 26.54
CA PHE A 1036 -6.49 -22.44 26.06
C PHE A 1036 -6.78 -23.92 25.75
N LYS A 1037 -5.77 -24.68 25.29
CA LYS A 1037 -5.85 -26.14 25.13
C LYS A 1037 -5.78 -26.87 26.47
N GLU A 1038 -5.13 -26.30 27.47
CA GLU A 1038 -5.00 -26.88 28.82
C GLU A 1038 -6.32 -26.78 29.62
N VAL A 1039 -7.20 -25.79 29.35
CA VAL A 1039 -8.39 -25.52 30.20
C VAL A 1039 -9.75 -25.35 29.51
N VAL A 1040 -9.84 -25.18 28.18
CA VAL A 1040 -11.12 -24.85 27.49
C VAL A 1040 -11.67 -26.02 26.67
N SER A 1041 -13.00 -26.24 26.73
CA SER A 1041 -13.68 -27.36 26.05
C SER A 1041 -13.65 -27.31 24.52
N THR A 1042 -13.51 -26.11 23.92
CA THR A 1042 -13.25 -25.90 22.47
C THR A 1042 -11.76 -25.71 22.15
N GLY A 1043 -10.86 -25.89 23.12
CA GLY A 1043 -9.41 -25.85 22.90
C GLY A 1043 -8.91 -26.94 21.94
N GLY A 1044 -7.71 -26.75 21.39
CA GLY A 1044 -7.17 -27.65 20.37
C GLY A 1044 -8.00 -27.64 19.09
N ASP A 1045 -8.43 -28.82 18.64
CA ASP A 1045 -9.09 -29.02 17.34
C ASP A 1045 -10.45 -28.31 17.20
N GLY A 1046 -11.08 -27.91 18.30
CA GLY A 1046 -12.34 -27.16 18.29
C GLY A 1046 -12.19 -25.69 17.86
N LEU A 1047 -11.04 -25.08 18.12
CA LEU A 1047 -10.83 -23.63 18.05
C LEU A 1047 -10.87 -23.11 16.62
N LEU A 1048 -10.07 -23.71 15.72
CA LEU A 1048 -9.92 -23.24 14.36
C LEU A 1048 -11.20 -23.41 13.52
N PRO A 1049 -11.92 -24.55 13.56
CA PRO A 1049 -13.21 -24.68 12.88
C PRO A 1049 -14.26 -23.68 13.37
N LEU A 1050 -14.27 -23.35 14.66
CA LEU A 1050 -15.20 -22.36 15.23
C LEU A 1050 -14.93 -20.96 14.67
N LEU A 1051 -13.67 -20.51 14.73
CA LEU A 1051 -13.24 -19.25 14.11
C LEU A 1051 -13.57 -19.21 12.60
N GLN A 1052 -13.21 -20.25 11.84
CA GLN A 1052 -13.45 -20.34 10.40
C GLN A 1052 -14.94 -20.32 10.01
N ARG A 1053 -15.84 -20.79 10.87
CA ARG A 1053 -17.30 -20.73 10.63
C ARG A 1053 -17.81 -19.30 10.71
N GLU A 1054 -17.35 -18.52 11.68
CA GLU A 1054 -17.79 -17.13 11.84
C GLU A 1054 -17.14 -16.21 10.81
N CYS A 1055 -15.86 -16.41 10.50
CA CYS A 1055 -15.16 -15.63 9.46
C CYS A 1055 -15.81 -15.74 8.06
N LYS A 1056 -16.59 -16.79 7.79
CA LYS A 1056 -17.39 -16.97 6.57
C LYS A 1056 -18.75 -16.26 6.58
N LYS A 1057 -19.23 -15.84 7.75
CA LYS A 1057 -20.54 -15.18 7.97
C LYS A 1057 -20.40 -13.69 8.27
N MET A 1058 -19.33 -13.31 8.97
CA MET A 1058 -19.06 -11.97 9.46
C MET A 1058 -19.08 -10.93 8.34
N LYS A 1059 -19.77 -9.81 8.57
CA LYS A 1059 -19.82 -8.65 7.66
C LYS A 1059 -19.29 -7.44 8.43
N PHE A 1060 -18.66 -6.47 7.76
CA PHE A 1060 -18.26 -5.23 8.45
C PHE A 1060 -19.45 -4.51 9.12
N LYS A 1061 -20.66 -4.60 8.56
CA LYS A 1061 -21.89 -4.06 9.19
C LYS A 1061 -22.24 -4.72 10.53
N SER A 1062 -21.99 -6.02 10.73
CA SER A 1062 -22.31 -6.72 11.99
C SER A 1062 -21.29 -6.47 13.11
N LEU A 1063 -20.35 -5.52 12.89
CA LEU A 1063 -19.48 -4.95 13.91
C LEU A 1063 -19.95 -3.55 14.37
N LEU A 1064 -20.96 -2.98 13.71
CA LEU A 1064 -21.47 -1.62 13.99
C LEU A 1064 -22.70 -1.72 14.90
N PRO A 1065 -22.70 -1.12 16.11
CA PRO A 1065 -23.76 -1.33 17.10
C PRO A 1065 -25.19 -1.07 16.59
N THR A 1066 -25.40 -0.01 15.82
CA THR A 1066 -26.73 0.29 15.25
C THR A 1066 -27.25 -0.83 14.36
N PHE A 1067 -26.42 -1.36 13.47
CA PHE A 1067 -26.80 -2.43 12.55
C PHE A 1067 -26.90 -3.79 13.25
N ASP A 1068 -26.08 -4.05 14.28
CA ASP A 1068 -26.17 -5.27 15.10
C ASP A 1068 -27.49 -5.33 15.89
N PHE A 1069 -27.91 -4.23 16.53
CA PHE A 1069 -29.18 -4.20 17.27
C PHE A 1069 -30.42 -4.17 16.36
N GLU A 1070 -30.28 -3.67 15.11
CA GLU A 1070 -31.29 -3.75 14.06
C GLU A 1070 -31.40 -5.16 13.43
N GLU A 1071 -30.28 -5.79 13.05
CA GLU A 1071 -30.26 -7.15 12.43
C GLU A 1071 -30.74 -8.23 13.42
N ARG A 1072 -30.62 -7.99 14.74
CA ARG A 1072 -31.18 -8.84 15.80
C ARG A 1072 -32.59 -8.44 16.26
N ASP A 1073 -33.11 -7.29 15.81
CA ASP A 1073 -34.37 -6.66 16.25
C ASP A 1073 -34.54 -6.58 17.78
N VAL A 1074 -33.55 -5.99 18.46
CA VAL A 1074 -33.52 -5.92 19.94
C VAL A 1074 -33.70 -4.50 20.49
N ASN A 1075 -34.09 -3.54 19.65
CA ASN A 1075 -34.23 -2.12 20.01
C ASN A 1075 -35.39 -1.83 20.99
N ARG A 1076 -36.38 -2.71 21.13
CA ARG A 1076 -37.49 -2.56 22.09
C ARG A 1076 -37.21 -3.05 23.52
N LEU A 1077 -36.18 -3.89 23.72
CA LEU A 1077 -35.92 -4.52 25.03
C LEU A 1077 -35.67 -3.49 26.13
N LYS A 1078 -36.29 -3.67 27.30
CA LYS A 1078 -36.07 -2.80 28.45
C LYS A 1078 -34.86 -3.25 29.26
N ASN A 1079 -34.22 -2.33 29.98
CA ASN A 1079 -33.04 -2.61 30.81
C ASN A 1079 -31.84 -3.23 30.05
N TYR A 1080 -31.71 -2.98 28.75
CA TYR A 1080 -30.59 -3.47 27.94
C TYR A 1080 -29.46 -2.43 27.96
N PHE A 1081 -28.79 -2.29 29.11
CA PHE A 1081 -27.80 -1.24 29.34
C PHE A 1081 -26.59 -1.37 28.41
N TYR A 1082 -26.18 -2.59 28.04
CA TYR A 1082 -25.17 -2.76 26.98
C TYR A 1082 -25.59 -2.05 25.68
N ARG A 1083 -26.83 -2.23 25.21
CA ARG A 1083 -27.35 -1.50 24.04
C ARG A 1083 -27.38 0.00 24.30
N ASP A 1084 -28.03 0.42 25.38
CA ASP A 1084 -28.30 1.83 25.64
C ASP A 1084 -27.01 2.64 25.83
N ASP A 1085 -26.03 2.10 26.55
CA ASP A 1085 -24.75 2.75 26.79
C ASP A 1085 -23.80 2.58 25.60
N SER A 1086 -23.80 1.44 24.90
CA SER A 1086 -23.05 1.31 23.63
C SER A 1086 -23.56 2.26 22.56
N LEU A 1087 -24.87 2.53 22.48
CA LEU A 1087 -25.41 3.52 21.54
C LEU A 1087 -25.08 4.96 21.95
N LYS A 1088 -25.06 5.29 23.26
CA LYS A 1088 -24.55 6.59 23.73
C LYS A 1088 -23.06 6.77 23.35
N ILE A 1089 -22.24 5.78 23.67
CA ILE A 1089 -20.79 5.79 23.42
C ILE A 1089 -20.51 5.81 21.91
N TRP A 1090 -21.21 4.99 21.12
CA TRP A 1090 -21.13 4.98 19.66
C TRP A 1090 -21.52 6.33 19.05
N ASN A 1091 -22.57 6.99 19.54
CA ASN A 1091 -22.97 8.32 19.06
C ASN A 1091 -21.98 9.41 19.50
N ALA A 1092 -21.38 9.30 20.69
CA ALA A 1092 -20.32 10.20 21.15
C ALA A 1092 -19.06 10.04 20.29
N ILE A 1093 -18.60 8.80 20.05
CA ILE A 1093 -17.48 8.47 19.16
C ILE A 1093 -17.77 8.96 17.75
N LYS A 1094 -18.94 8.64 17.17
CA LYS A 1094 -19.34 9.10 15.84
C LYS A 1094 -19.35 10.63 15.76
N SER A 1095 -19.89 11.32 16.76
CA SER A 1095 -19.89 12.80 16.80
C SER A 1095 -18.48 13.39 16.93
N PHE A 1096 -17.59 12.74 17.69
CA PHE A 1096 -16.19 13.12 17.82
C PHE A 1096 -15.45 12.93 16.49
N VAL A 1097 -15.49 11.71 15.93
CA VAL A 1097 -14.84 11.34 14.67
C VAL A 1097 -15.35 12.20 13.51
N SER A 1098 -16.66 12.42 13.37
CA SER A 1098 -17.21 13.34 12.36
C SER A 1098 -16.63 14.74 12.55
N GLY A 1099 -16.69 15.29 13.76
CA GLY A 1099 -16.16 16.62 14.03
C GLY A 1099 -14.64 16.75 13.88
N ILE A 1100 -13.86 15.67 14.02
CA ILE A 1100 -12.43 15.65 13.68
C ILE A 1100 -12.24 15.61 12.15
N VAL A 1101 -13.05 14.84 11.43
CA VAL A 1101 -13.03 14.81 9.95
C VAL A 1101 -13.38 16.19 9.37
N ASP A 1102 -14.45 16.82 9.86
CA ASP A 1102 -14.94 18.14 9.40
C ASP A 1102 -13.89 19.27 9.56
N LEU A 1103 -12.89 19.10 10.45
CA LEU A 1103 -11.80 20.06 10.66
C LEU A 1103 -10.67 19.97 9.63
N TYR A 1104 -10.44 18.80 9.03
CA TYR A 1104 -9.35 18.55 8.07
C TYR A 1104 -9.83 18.36 6.64
N TYR A 1105 -11.10 18.02 6.49
CA TYR A 1105 -11.74 17.76 5.21
C TYR A 1105 -13.00 18.62 5.15
N SER A 1106 -12.91 19.76 4.45
CA SER A 1106 -14.01 20.72 4.31
C SER A 1106 -15.12 20.21 3.36
N SER A 1107 -14.87 19.09 2.68
CA SER A 1107 -15.76 18.46 1.72
C SER A 1107 -15.40 16.98 1.49
N ASP A 1108 -16.32 16.20 0.92
CA ASP A 1108 -16.04 14.85 0.42
C ASP A 1108 -14.88 14.83 -0.60
N LYS A 1109 -14.65 15.95 -1.32
CA LYS A 1109 -13.53 16.06 -2.27
C LYS A 1109 -12.20 15.96 -1.54
N ASP A 1110 -12.06 16.62 -0.40
CA ASP A 1110 -10.83 16.62 0.40
C ASP A 1110 -10.54 15.20 0.94
N VAL A 1111 -11.60 14.49 1.39
CA VAL A 1111 -11.53 13.07 1.80
C VAL A 1111 -11.06 12.16 0.65
N MET A 1112 -11.49 12.44 -0.58
CA MET A 1112 -11.17 11.63 -1.77
C MET A 1112 -9.79 11.90 -2.40
N VAL A 1113 -9.16 13.05 -2.13
CA VAL A 1113 -7.86 13.42 -2.75
C VAL A 1113 -6.65 13.18 -1.86
N ASP A 1114 -6.83 13.06 -0.54
CA ASP A 1114 -5.72 12.76 0.37
C ASP A 1114 -5.17 11.36 0.06
N LYS A 1115 -3.97 11.27 -0.53
CA LYS A 1115 -3.33 10.00 -0.95
C LYS A 1115 -3.05 9.03 0.22
N GLU A 1116 -3.01 9.51 1.46
CA GLU A 1116 -2.70 8.74 2.67
C GLU A 1116 -4.01 8.17 3.26
N LEU A 1117 -5.06 8.99 3.31
CA LEU A 1117 -6.46 8.54 3.39
C LEU A 1117 -6.96 7.88 2.09
N GLN A 1118 -6.06 7.69 1.12
CA GLN A 1118 -6.20 6.79 -0.02
C GLN A 1118 -5.31 5.53 0.11
N ASN A 1119 -4.71 5.20 1.26
CA ASN A 1119 -3.67 4.13 1.35
C ASN A 1119 -3.84 2.94 2.34
N TRP A 1120 -4.70 2.98 3.36
CA TRP A 1120 -4.95 1.86 4.31
C TRP A 1120 -5.92 0.76 3.85
N ILE A 1121 -7.25 0.97 3.86
CA ILE A 1121 -8.32 0.09 3.33
C ILE A 1121 -8.32 0.01 1.77
N HIS A 1122 -7.11 -0.04 1.23
CA HIS A 1122 -6.72 0.26 -0.15
C HIS A 1122 -6.39 -0.96 -0.99
N ASP A 1123 -6.11 -2.11 -0.37
CA ASP A 1123 -5.69 -3.36 -1.02
C ASP A 1123 -6.84 -4.02 -1.85
N VAL A 1124 -7.46 -3.32 -2.82
CA VAL A 1124 -8.21 -3.85 -4.00
C VAL A 1124 -8.74 -2.70 -4.91
N TYR A 1125 -9.13 -2.82 -6.21
CA TYR A 1125 -8.85 -3.74 -7.35
C TYR A 1125 -10.09 -3.84 -8.30
N ASP A 1126 -10.01 -3.38 -9.56
CA ASP A 1126 -11.20 -2.83 -10.26
C ASP A 1126 -11.73 -3.56 -11.54
N TRP A 1127 -10.94 -3.91 -12.58
CA TRP A 1127 -11.47 -4.47 -13.85
C TRP A 1127 -11.31 -5.99 -13.99
N CYS A 1128 -10.11 -6.52 -13.73
CA CYS A 1128 -9.82 -7.96 -13.76
C CYS A 1128 -10.08 -8.63 -12.39
N SER A 1129 -10.72 -7.87 -11.49
CA SER A 1129 -11.08 -8.30 -10.14
C SER A 1129 -12.38 -9.10 -10.08
N TRP A 1130 -13.30 -8.83 -11.00
CA TRP A 1130 -14.43 -9.68 -11.27
C TRP A 1130 -14.06 -10.67 -12.38
N VAL A 1131 -13.38 -11.76 -12.01
CA VAL A 1131 -12.88 -12.82 -12.91
C VAL A 1131 -13.89 -13.25 -14.00
N PRO A 1132 -15.21 -13.38 -13.77
CA PRO A 1132 -16.18 -13.68 -14.84
C PRO A 1132 -16.27 -12.66 -15.98
N ASN A 1133 -15.84 -11.40 -15.76
CA ASN A 1133 -15.81 -10.33 -16.77
C ASN A 1133 -14.52 -10.32 -17.61
N THR A 1134 -13.41 -10.91 -17.17
CA THR A 1134 -12.13 -10.92 -17.92
C THR A 1134 -11.26 -12.17 -17.62
N PRO A 1135 -11.78 -13.40 -17.68
CA PRO A 1135 -11.12 -14.57 -17.07
C PRO A 1135 -9.80 -14.95 -17.77
N CYS A 1136 -8.75 -15.25 -17.00
CA CYS A 1136 -7.44 -15.58 -17.57
C CYS A 1136 -7.38 -16.93 -18.30
N THR A 1137 -8.33 -17.83 -18.03
CA THR A 1137 -8.34 -19.18 -18.58
C THR A 1137 -9.72 -19.84 -18.63
N MET A 1138 -9.94 -20.73 -19.60
CA MET A 1138 -11.14 -21.56 -19.66
C MET A 1138 -10.79 -23.05 -19.56
N ARG A 1139 -11.51 -23.78 -18.69
CA ARG A 1139 -11.30 -25.19 -18.32
C ARG A 1139 -12.14 -26.21 -19.09
N SER A 1140 -13.08 -25.74 -19.91
CA SER A 1140 -13.96 -26.56 -20.76
C SER A 1140 -14.00 -25.98 -22.19
N PRO A 1141 -14.26 -26.79 -23.23
CA PRO A 1141 -14.38 -26.28 -24.60
C PRO A 1141 -15.63 -25.39 -24.77
N PRO A 1142 -15.68 -24.54 -25.80
CA PRO A 1142 -16.89 -23.78 -26.12
C PRO A 1142 -18.06 -24.72 -26.49
N PRO A 1143 -19.32 -24.31 -26.22
CA PRO A 1143 -20.49 -25.13 -26.55
C PRO A 1143 -20.62 -25.29 -28.07
N PRO A 1144 -20.68 -26.53 -28.61
CA PRO A 1144 -20.72 -26.73 -30.07
C PRO A 1144 -22.08 -26.35 -30.68
N LYS A 1145 -23.13 -26.17 -29.87
CA LYS A 1145 -24.48 -25.81 -30.31
C LYS A 1145 -25.14 -24.90 -29.26
N LYS A 1146 -26.08 -24.08 -29.73
CA LYS A 1146 -26.98 -23.28 -28.87
C LYS A 1146 -27.91 -24.19 -28.06
N GLY A 1147 -28.46 -23.67 -26.96
CA GLY A 1147 -29.35 -24.40 -26.07
C GLY A 1147 -28.62 -25.41 -25.15
N LEU A 1148 -27.29 -25.30 -25.03
CA LEU A 1148 -26.45 -26.18 -24.21
C LEU A 1148 -25.88 -25.47 -22.98
N ALA A 1149 -25.91 -24.14 -22.92
CA ALA A 1149 -25.38 -23.40 -21.79
C ALA A 1149 -26.24 -23.57 -20.52
N THR A 1150 -25.65 -24.12 -19.47
CA THR A 1150 -26.19 -24.16 -18.11
C THR A 1150 -25.27 -23.40 -17.16
N MET A 1151 -25.79 -22.98 -15.99
CA MET A 1151 -24.94 -22.34 -14.98
C MET A 1151 -23.84 -23.29 -14.48
N GLU A 1152 -24.11 -24.59 -14.43
CA GLU A 1152 -23.11 -25.62 -14.13
C GLU A 1152 -22.01 -25.67 -15.20
N LEU A 1153 -22.36 -25.63 -16.50
CA LEU A 1153 -21.37 -25.57 -17.58
C LEU A 1153 -20.51 -24.29 -17.47
N ILE A 1154 -21.12 -23.14 -17.20
CA ILE A 1154 -20.40 -21.87 -17.03
C ILE A 1154 -19.40 -21.96 -15.86
N MET A 1155 -19.81 -22.45 -14.69
CA MET A 1155 -18.93 -22.62 -13.52
C MET A 1155 -17.86 -23.72 -13.71
N ASN A 1156 -18.10 -24.70 -14.57
CA ASN A 1156 -17.11 -25.69 -15.00
C ASN A 1156 -16.18 -25.17 -16.12
N THR A 1157 -16.54 -24.09 -16.80
CA THR A 1157 -15.75 -23.47 -17.87
C THR A 1157 -14.83 -22.36 -17.32
N LEU A 1158 -15.30 -21.52 -16.39
CA LEU A 1158 -14.51 -20.46 -15.73
C LEU A 1158 -13.22 -20.97 -15.04
N PRO A 1159 -12.24 -20.12 -14.70
CA PRO A 1159 -11.06 -20.49 -13.90
C PRO A 1159 -11.42 -21.23 -12.60
N ASP A 1160 -10.53 -22.09 -12.10
CA ASP A 1160 -10.68 -22.67 -10.75
C ASP A 1160 -10.33 -21.64 -9.65
N ILE A 1161 -10.57 -21.99 -8.38
CA ILE A 1161 -10.33 -21.07 -7.24
C ILE A 1161 -8.86 -20.62 -7.17
N HIS A 1162 -7.90 -21.50 -7.49
CA HIS A 1162 -6.49 -21.11 -7.51
C HIS A 1162 -6.18 -20.19 -8.68
N GLN A 1163 -6.60 -20.57 -9.89
CA GLN A 1163 -6.41 -19.73 -11.09
C GLN A 1163 -7.02 -18.33 -10.87
N SER A 1164 -8.24 -18.26 -10.34
CA SER A 1164 -8.93 -17.01 -9.96
C SER A 1164 -8.16 -16.20 -8.92
N CYS A 1165 -7.76 -16.79 -7.79
CA CYS A 1165 -7.04 -16.08 -6.73
C CYS A 1165 -5.63 -15.62 -7.16
N THR A 1166 -4.99 -16.35 -8.06
CA THR A 1166 -3.69 -15.99 -8.62
C THR A 1166 -3.83 -14.89 -9.66
N GLU A 1167 -4.79 -14.95 -10.59
CA GLU A 1167 -5.19 -13.86 -11.50
C GLU A 1167 -5.45 -12.56 -10.70
N VAL A 1168 -6.25 -12.68 -9.62
CA VAL A 1168 -6.55 -11.60 -8.67
C VAL A 1168 -5.30 -10.99 -8.03
N ALA A 1169 -4.33 -11.81 -7.64
CA ALA A 1169 -3.09 -11.32 -7.02
C ALA A 1169 -2.13 -10.69 -8.04
N ILE A 1170 -2.01 -11.26 -9.24
CA ILE A 1170 -1.04 -10.83 -10.25
C ILE A 1170 -1.41 -9.46 -10.80
N THR A 1171 -2.63 -9.30 -11.34
CA THR A 1171 -2.92 -8.00 -11.97
C THR A 1171 -3.05 -6.88 -10.93
N TRP A 1172 -3.33 -7.20 -9.65
CA TRP A 1172 -3.16 -6.25 -8.53
C TRP A 1172 -1.70 -5.81 -8.34
N VAL A 1173 -0.74 -6.74 -8.32
CA VAL A 1173 0.70 -6.39 -8.25
C VAL A 1173 1.10 -5.52 -9.45
N LEU A 1174 0.62 -5.88 -10.64
CA LEU A 1174 0.92 -5.15 -11.88
C LEU A 1174 0.21 -3.80 -11.99
N SER A 1175 -0.83 -3.48 -11.22
CA SER A 1175 -1.63 -2.24 -11.42
C SER A 1175 -1.38 -1.12 -10.40
N ARG A 1176 -0.36 -1.25 -9.53
CA ARG A 1176 -0.14 -0.33 -8.39
C ARG A 1176 0.89 0.77 -8.72
N GLU A 1177 0.61 2.00 -8.28
CA GLU A 1177 1.56 3.12 -8.30
C GLU A 1177 2.80 2.78 -7.44
N GLN A 1178 4.00 2.94 -7.97
CA GLN A 1178 5.22 2.51 -7.27
C GLN A 1178 5.70 3.52 -6.22
N PRO A 1179 6.29 3.10 -5.08
CA PRO A 1179 6.68 4.02 -3.98
C PRO A 1179 7.73 5.09 -4.32
N ILE A 1180 8.32 5.04 -5.51
CA ILE A 1180 9.30 6.01 -6.05
C ILE A 1180 8.98 6.44 -7.48
N ALA A 1181 7.70 6.34 -7.87
CA ALA A 1181 7.17 6.67 -9.19
C ALA A 1181 7.61 8.06 -9.69
N VAL A 1182 7.83 8.20 -11.00
CA VAL A 1182 8.26 9.46 -11.62
C VAL A 1182 7.32 9.82 -12.77
N PHE A 1183 6.33 10.66 -12.49
CA PHE A 1183 5.23 10.95 -13.42
C PHE A 1183 5.67 11.74 -14.67
N LEU A 1184 4.89 11.59 -15.73
CA LEU A 1184 5.09 12.23 -17.03
C LEU A 1184 5.36 13.73 -16.88
N GLY A 1185 6.42 14.22 -17.53
CA GLY A 1185 6.84 15.61 -17.43
C GLY A 1185 7.88 15.90 -16.34
N HIS A 1186 8.22 14.95 -15.47
CA HIS A 1186 9.21 15.15 -14.40
C HIS A 1186 10.61 14.70 -14.83
N TYR A 1187 11.42 15.65 -15.34
CA TYR A 1187 12.78 15.43 -15.85
C TYR A 1187 13.83 15.83 -14.80
N PRO A 1188 14.53 14.90 -14.12
CA PRO A 1188 15.52 15.25 -13.11
C PRO A 1188 16.86 15.69 -13.75
N GLU A 1189 17.00 17.00 -13.99
CA GLU A 1189 18.28 17.71 -14.22
C GLU A 1189 19.16 17.26 -15.42
N TYR A 1190 18.65 16.40 -16.30
CA TYR A 1190 19.36 15.96 -17.52
C TYR A 1190 19.63 17.08 -18.55
N PHE A 1191 18.86 18.17 -18.54
CA PHE A 1191 19.07 19.37 -19.36
C PHE A 1191 19.40 20.57 -18.47
N THR A 1192 20.46 21.29 -18.83
CA THR A 1192 20.94 22.48 -18.11
C THR A 1192 20.79 23.78 -18.91
N GLU A 1193 20.35 23.65 -20.16
CA GLU A 1193 19.93 24.71 -21.06
C GLU A 1193 18.63 25.36 -20.57
N GLU A 1194 18.58 26.69 -20.52
CA GLU A 1194 17.41 27.43 -20.05
C GLU A 1194 16.19 27.27 -20.98
N THR A 1195 16.43 27.22 -22.29
CA THR A 1195 15.44 26.92 -23.33
C THR A 1195 14.84 25.52 -23.15
N ALA A 1196 15.65 24.49 -22.96
CA ALA A 1196 15.17 23.12 -22.71
C ALA A 1196 14.31 23.04 -21.44
N ARG A 1197 14.73 23.72 -20.35
CA ARG A 1197 13.92 23.84 -19.13
C ARG A 1197 12.60 24.59 -19.36
N ALA A 1198 12.58 25.61 -20.23
CA ALA A 1198 11.35 26.30 -20.61
C ALA A 1198 10.39 25.39 -21.40
N HIS A 1199 10.90 24.55 -22.31
CA HIS A 1199 10.09 23.54 -23.00
C HIS A 1199 9.53 22.48 -22.04
N ILE A 1200 10.32 22.00 -21.08
CA ILE A 1200 9.86 21.10 -20.01
C ILE A 1200 8.75 21.76 -19.18
N LYS A 1201 8.90 23.02 -18.79
CA LYS A 1201 7.88 23.77 -18.04
C LYS A 1201 6.58 23.93 -18.83
N LYS A 1202 6.66 24.26 -20.13
CA LYS A 1202 5.50 24.36 -21.02
C LYS A 1202 4.77 23.01 -21.16
N PHE A 1203 5.52 21.90 -21.21
CA PHE A 1203 4.96 20.54 -21.25
C PHE A 1203 4.21 20.20 -19.95
N GLN A 1204 4.79 20.52 -18.79
CA GLN A 1204 4.13 20.38 -17.48
C GLN A 1204 2.85 21.23 -17.37
N GLU A 1205 2.87 22.46 -17.87
CA GLU A 1205 1.70 23.35 -17.90
C GLU A 1205 0.58 22.79 -18.79
N ALA A 1206 0.91 22.29 -19.99
CA ALA A 1206 -0.06 21.68 -20.90
C ALA A 1206 -0.68 20.39 -20.33
N LEU A 1207 0.13 19.53 -19.68
CA LEU A 1207 -0.37 18.37 -18.93
C LEU A 1207 -1.33 18.80 -17.80
N GLY A 1208 -1.05 19.91 -17.11
CA GLY A 1208 -1.92 20.49 -16.09
C GLY A 1208 -3.30 20.91 -16.61
N GLU A 1209 -3.42 21.38 -17.85
CA GLU A 1209 -4.72 21.69 -18.47
C GLU A 1209 -5.46 20.42 -18.95
N ILE A 1210 -4.74 19.39 -19.40
CA ILE A 1210 -5.32 18.08 -19.72
C ILE A 1210 -5.92 17.44 -18.45
N GLU A 1211 -5.21 17.51 -17.32
CA GLU A 1211 -5.71 16.99 -16.05
C GLU A 1211 -7.05 17.63 -15.65
N LYS A 1212 -7.17 18.96 -15.75
CA LYS A 1212 -8.43 19.68 -15.52
C LYS A 1212 -9.53 19.26 -16.50
N SER A 1213 -9.19 19.03 -17.77
CA SER A 1213 -10.15 18.55 -18.79
C SER A 1213 -10.72 17.16 -18.43
N ILE A 1214 -9.87 16.27 -17.93
CA ILE A 1214 -10.25 14.91 -17.50
C ILE A 1214 -11.11 14.97 -16.22
N GLU A 1215 -10.71 15.75 -15.22
CA GLU A 1215 -11.49 15.95 -13.99
C GLU A 1215 -12.86 16.56 -14.29
N ALA A 1216 -12.94 17.56 -15.18
CA ALA A 1216 -14.18 18.23 -15.56
C ALA A 1216 -15.14 17.33 -16.37
N ARG A 1217 -14.62 16.37 -17.14
CA ARG A 1217 -15.45 15.36 -17.84
C ARG A 1217 -16.05 14.35 -16.86
N ASN A 1218 -15.27 13.88 -15.87
CA ASN A 1218 -15.57 12.72 -15.03
C ASN A 1218 -16.67 12.98 -13.96
N THR A 1219 -17.79 13.53 -14.42
CA THR A 1219 -18.98 13.94 -13.64
C THR A 1219 -19.86 12.77 -13.20
N ASN A 1220 -19.85 11.64 -13.92
CA ASN A 1220 -20.52 10.41 -13.48
C ASN A 1220 -19.64 9.72 -12.40
N PRO A 1221 -20.08 9.66 -11.13
CA PRO A 1221 -19.27 9.10 -10.05
C PRO A 1221 -19.15 7.58 -10.08
N LYS A 1222 -19.93 6.88 -10.92
CA LYS A 1222 -19.89 5.42 -11.07
C LYS A 1222 -18.96 4.92 -12.18
N LEU A 1223 -18.58 5.78 -13.13
CA LEU A 1223 -18.00 5.33 -14.41
C LEU A 1223 -16.96 6.33 -14.96
N LYS A 1224 -15.92 6.60 -14.16
CA LYS A 1224 -14.86 7.55 -14.51
C LYS A 1224 -13.74 6.85 -15.31
N TYR A 1225 -13.22 7.54 -16.33
CA TYR A 1225 -11.97 7.13 -16.98
C TYR A 1225 -10.82 8.00 -16.45
N GLU A 1226 -9.90 7.42 -15.68
CA GLU A 1226 -8.84 8.15 -14.96
C GLU A 1226 -7.41 7.63 -15.25
N TYR A 1227 -7.23 6.62 -16.11
CA TYR A 1227 -5.93 5.96 -16.35
C TYR A 1227 -4.93 6.82 -17.12
N LEU A 1228 -5.44 7.84 -17.83
CA LEU A 1228 -4.66 8.89 -18.51
C LEU A 1228 -4.64 10.24 -17.75
N LEU A 1229 -4.96 10.27 -16.45
CA LEU A 1229 -4.66 11.44 -15.61
C LEU A 1229 -3.13 11.66 -15.57
N PRO A 1230 -2.60 12.82 -15.97
CA PRO A 1230 -1.15 13.06 -16.00
C PRO A 1230 -0.43 12.77 -14.67
N ARG A 1231 -1.02 13.11 -13.52
CA ARG A 1231 -0.51 12.75 -12.17
C ARG A 1231 -0.50 11.25 -11.82
N ARG A 1232 -0.88 10.37 -12.75
CA ARG A 1232 -0.83 8.90 -12.65
C ARG A 1232 -0.08 8.22 -13.81
N ILE A 1233 0.28 8.95 -14.86
CA ILE A 1233 1.10 8.41 -15.95
C ILE A 1233 2.57 8.46 -15.50
N GLU A 1234 3.26 7.33 -15.39
CA GLU A 1234 4.72 7.30 -15.16
C GLU A 1234 5.50 7.64 -16.43
N ASN A 1235 6.71 8.21 -16.32
CA ASN A 1235 7.58 8.48 -17.48
C ASN A 1235 8.00 7.18 -18.20
N SER A 1236 8.22 6.11 -17.44
CA SER A 1236 8.78 4.85 -17.93
C SER A 1236 8.00 3.64 -17.41
N ILE A 1237 8.38 2.47 -17.92
CA ILE A 1237 7.85 1.18 -17.47
C ILE A 1237 8.72 0.71 -16.29
N ALA A 1238 8.17 0.74 -15.07
CA ALA A 1238 8.91 0.56 -13.81
C ALA A 1238 8.12 -0.21 -12.72
N ILE A 1239 7.14 -1.02 -13.15
CA ILE A 1239 6.11 -1.66 -12.32
C ILE A 1239 6.59 -2.78 -11.37
#